data_AF-A0AAV9I2L5-F1
#
_entry.id   AF-A0AAV9I2L5-F1
#
_cell.length_a   1.000
_cell.length_b   1.000
_cell.length_c   1.000
_cell.angle_alpha   90.00
_cell.angle_beta   90.00
_cell.angle_gamma   90.00
#
_symmetry.space_group_name_H-M   'P 1'
#
loop_
_entity.id
_entity.type
_entity.pdbx_description
1 polymer ?
#
loop_
_entity_poly.entity_id
_entity_poly.type
_entity_poly.pdbx_seq_one_letter_code
_entity_poly.pdbx_strand_id
1 'polypeptide(L)'
;MTPDHIPPLSKKPSRWASPIKPPRWKFNVSFVCSSSAQRWWFASTAVPLIAATIGPFSNVLSIVSLVSPWRFTLPNNGTPDGTGRGSDDAAVGIADPSWELIPNSISIICGFVGHLFLLLNFTRRVRYIIALPLTILFWLISALILIAVEIAMAVYVPPKPPGQAYSQGFWHSVLASLLYIIGSFLLSINMIGYFRGHYPQNFELDNDQRTLILQTMSFFFWLAGGSGVFCALEGFTYADSLYYAQVSVLTIGFGDFAPKTDAGKGFLFVFQFVGIIFLALVISSLTRFVGNIGTDKIIKRHQVHKRELIFGRVVRSERELRERLGLPPKSQGNDGAGGEAEGGAVWDSEGYARRPSVMQLGKMKVVGRTVTFNEKKNEGKKRGTGLGRRGKKLLMLEKERDRFEAVRQIQVELMRWKQSWAAGTAILSFILLWTIGALVFMFTEKRISNLGYFDCLYFCFVALLTIGYGDLSPKSSLGKPFFIVWSIVAVPIVTVLIQAMSKTVVTAVNRGTFRLADFTVMPKKGVFDQFLKGTNNPASAGRGGGEEEEEKGKAPEIGGERRWFEDVDPEIAPDEIPPAESSTVDNATHAAELAQMLCETIKAVARDVRIDPGRQYSFEEWREFTKLIQFTKTGRGGEQLTEWDWIGEDSPLLTDVGEAEWVLERLVESLGRWVRMQEQAKYWDEVFEVMDVAWKRQSRSLDELGGPAGGRESASWLEQDGEGEKGRPFTR
;
A
#
# COMPACT_ATOMS: atom_id res chain seq x y z
N MET A 1 52.73 -24.33 28.43
CA MET A 1 52.25 -25.59 29.04
C MET A 1 50.77 -25.71 28.69
N THR A 2 50.41 -26.83 28.09
CA THR A 2 49.10 -27.22 27.58
C THR A 2 48.01 -27.21 28.66
N PRO A 3 46.73 -27.06 28.27
CA PRO A 3 45.63 -27.72 28.96
C PRO A 3 45.09 -28.88 28.12
N ASP A 4 45.03 -30.03 28.77
CA ASP A 4 44.65 -31.33 28.24
C ASP A 4 43.16 -31.48 27.91
N HIS A 5 42.93 -32.48 27.06
CA HIS A 5 41.68 -33.00 26.52
C HIS A 5 40.57 -33.32 27.53
N ILE A 6 39.34 -32.92 27.19
CA ILE A 6 38.09 -33.53 27.68
C ILE A 6 37.29 -34.00 26.44
N PRO A 7 36.83 -35.27 26.37
CA PRO A 7 36.15 -35.83 25.19
C PRO A 7 34.64 -35.48 25.18
N PRO A 8 33.98 -35.37 24.01
CA PRO A 8 32.55 -35.13 23.95
C PRO A 8 31.74 -36.42 24.15
N LEU A 9 30.83 -36.39 25.13
CA LEU A 9 29.83 -37.43 25.40
C LEU A 9 28.82 -37.53 24.24
N SER A 10 28.80 -38.70 23.58
CA SER A 10 27.78 -39.06 22.61
C SER A 10 26.44 -39.34 23.30
N LYS A 11 25.44 -38.46 23.11
CA LYS A 11 24.05 -38.74 23.48
C LYS A 11 23.39 -39.55 22.36
N LYS A 12 23.26 -40.87 22.56
CA LYS A 12 22.34 -41.72 21.78
C LYS A 12 20.89 -41.24 22.03
N PRO A 13 20.06 -41.05 20.98
CA PRO A 13 18.64 -40.79 21.18
C PRO A 13 17.91 -42.09 21.56
N SER A 14 17.04 -41.97 22.57
CA SER A 14 16.15 -42.98 23.11
C SER A 14 15.19 -43.57 22.07
N ARG A 15 15.00 -44.88 22.10
CA ARG A 15 14.29 -45.70 21.10
C ARG A 15 12.74 -45.68 21.18
N TRP A 16 12.12 -44.69 21.82
CA TRP A 16 10.66 -44.70 22.10
C TRP A 16 9.95 -43.34 21.93
N ALA A 17 10.22 -42.62 20.83
CA ALA A 17 9.38 -41.50 20.40
C ALA A 17 9.18 -41.58 18.89
N SER A 18 8.14 -42.30 18.47
CA SER A 18 7.65 -42.25 17.10
C SER A 18 7.04 -40.88 16.84
N PRO A 19 7.54 -40.07 15.88
CA PRO A 19 6.82 -38.89 15.44
C PRO A 19 5.57 -39.36 14.71
N ILE A 20 4.41 -38.99 15.26
CA ILE A 20 3.11 -39.14 14.60
C ILE A 20 3.22 -38.47 13.23
N LYS A 21 3.23 -39.27 12.17
CA LYS A 21 3.29 -38.78 10.79
C LYS A 21 1.98 -38.02 10.51
N PRO A 22 2.02 -36.75 10.06
CA PRO A 22 0.81 -36.07 9.60
C PRO A 22 0.24 -36.82 8.37
N PRO A 23 -1.08 -36.79 8.16
CA PRO A 23 -1.72 -37.50 7.06
C PRO A 23 -1.17 -36.98 5.73
N ARG A 24 -0.81 -37.92 4.84
CA ARG A 24 -0.26 -37.66 3.50
C ARG A 24 -1.35 -37.12 2.57
N TRP A 25 -1.69 -35.84 2.73
CA TRP A 25 -2.29 -35.04 1.65
C TRP A 25 -1.18 -34.17 1.09
N LYS A 26 -0.46 -34.67 0.08
CA LYS A 26 0.48 -33.86 -0.69
C LYS A 26 -0.32 -32.92 -1.59
N PHE A 27 -0.77 -31.79 -1.06
CA PHE A 27 -1.03 -30.63 -1.90
C PHE A 27 0.35 -30.07 -2.29
N ASN A 28 0.71 -30.25 -3.55
CA ASN A 28 1.82 -29.53 -4.16
C ASN A 28 1.43 -28.04 -4.16
N VAL A 29 1.84 -27.31 -3.13
CA VAL A 29 1.78 -25.85 -3.15
C VAL A 29 3.04 -25.41 -3.86
N SER A 30 2.97 -25.35 -5.20
CA SER A 30 3.92 -24.54 -5.94
C SER A 30 3.80 -23.11 -5.44
N PHE A 31 4.94 -22.54 -5.06
CA PHE A 31 5.08 -21.19 -4.58
C PHE A 31 4.79 -20.21 -5.74
N VAL A 32 3.52 -20.07 -6.12
CA VAL A 32 3.06 -19.07 -7.08
C VAL A 32 2.96 -17.74 -6.33
N CYS A 33 4.13 -17.13 -6.14
CA CYS A 33 4.31 -15.87 -5.43
C CYS A 33 3.81 -14.68 -6.27
N SER A 34 3.48 -13.60 -5.57
CA SER A 34 2.94 -12.30 -6.03
C SER A 34 1.41 -12.20 -6.18
N SER A 35 0.74 -12.88 -7.12
CA SER A 35 -0.67 -12.53 -7.43
C SER A 35 -1.73 -13.11 -6.47
N SER A 36 -1.46 -14.24 -5.82
CA SER A 36 -2.40 -14.98 -4.96
C SER A 36 -2.39 -14.51 -3.50
N ALA A 37 -1.20 -14.27 -2.93
CA ALA A 37 -1.01 -13.67 -1.60
C ALA A 37 -1.64 -12.26 -1.50
N GLN A 38 -1.69 -11.52 -2.61
CA GLN A 38 -2.28 -10.20 -2.69
C GLN A 38 -3.82 -10.20 -2.53
N ARG A 39 -4.50 -11.26 -3.00
CA ARG A 39 -5.98 -11.36 -2.89
C ARG A 39 -6.44 -11.67 -1.46
N TRP A 40 -5.62 -12.37 -0.70
CA TRP A 40 -5.94 -12.83 0.66
C TRP A 40 -5.31 -11.99 1.77
N TRP A 41 -4.61 -10.92 1.43
CA TRP A 41 -3.97 -10.05 2.41
C TRP A 41 -4.98 -9.42 3.39
N PHE A 42 -6.16 -9.00 2.92
CA PHE A 42 -7.20 -8.48 3.82
C PHE A 42 -7.60 -9.52 4.86
N ALA A 43 -7.80 -10.77 4.41
CA ALA A 43 -8.12 -11.89 5.28
C ALA A 43 -6.98 -12.24 6.23
N SER A 44 -5.71 -12.09 5.86
CA SER A 44 -4.58 -12.42 6.74
C SER A 44 -4.28 -11.33 7.77
N THR A 45 -4.49 -10.06 7.42
CA THR A 45 -4.04 -8.91 8.23
C THR A 45 -5.19 -8.17 8.90
N ALA A 46 -6.24 -7.81 8.16
CA ALA A 46 -7.31 -6.96 8.69
C ALA A 46 -8.30 -7.76 9.57
N VAL A 47 -8.62 -8.98 9.15
CA VAL A 47 -9.65 -9.82 9.80
C VAL A 47 -9.33 -10.15 11.27
N PRO A 48 -8.12 -10.64 11.64
CA PRO A 48 -7.83 -10.93 13.04
C PRO A 48 -7.94 -9.69 13.94
N LEU A 49 -7.59 -8.51 13.42
CA LEU A 49 -7.64 -7.26 14.17
C LEU A 49 -9.06 -6.75 14.36
N ILE A 50 -9.87 -6.79 13.30
CA ILE A 50 -11.30 -6.48 13.40
C ILE A 50 -11.98 -7.45 14.38
N ALA A 51 -11.64 -8.73 14.35
CA ALA A 51 -12.16 -9.68 15.33
C ALA A 51 -11.71 -9.34 16.76
N ALA A 52 -10.45 -8.94 16.93
CA ALA A 52 -9.91 -8.56 18.24
C ALA A 52 -10.62 -7.35 18.86
N THR A 53 -11.11 -6.42 18.04
CA THR A 53 -11.89 -5.26 18.52
C THR A 53 -13.37 -5.56 18.70
N ILE A 54 -13.96 -6.44 17.87
CA ILE A 54 -15.36 -6.88 18.00
C ILE A 54 -15.57 -7.69 19.29
N GLY A 55 -14.64 -8.57 19.65
CA GLY A 55 -14.80 -9.48 20.80
C GLY A 55 -15.12 -8.79 22.13
N PRO A 56 -14.31 -7.83 22.61
CA PRO A 56 -14.58 -7.09 23.84
C PRO A 56 -15.89 -6.33 23.78
N PHE A 57 -16.21 -5.74 22.62
CA PHE A 57 -17.44 -5.00 22.43
C PHE A 57 -18.68 -5.90 22.54
N SER A 58 -18.67 -7.06 21.90
CA SER A 58 -19.74 -8.07 22.03
C SER A 58 -19.92 -8.52 23.48
N ASN A 59 -18.81 -8.73 24.22
CA ASN A 59 -18.88 -9.07 25.64
C ASN A 59 -19.54 -7.96 26.46
N VAL A 60 -19.25 -6.68 26.19
CA VAL A 60 -19.89 -5.56 26.88
C VAL A 60 -21.40 -5.54 26.62
N LEU A 61 -21.85 -5.69 25.36
CA LEU A 61 -23.28 -5.75 25.06
C LEU A 61 -23.94 -6.97 25.71
N SER A 62 -23.25 -8.12 25.76
CA SER A 62 -23.73 -9.32 26.44
C SER A 62 -23.84 -9.14 27.95
N ILE A 63 -22.96 -8.35 28.58
CA ILE A 63 -23.11 -7.98 30.01
C ILE A 63 -24.38 -7.16 30.21
N VAL A 64 -24.66 -6.20 29.31
CA VAL A 64 -25.88 -5.39 29.41
C VAL A 64 -27.13 -6.27 29.32
N SER A 65 -27.14 -7.27 28.44
CA SER A 65 -28.28 -8.20 28.33
C SER A 65 -28.46 -9.06 29.57
N LEU A 66 -27.43 -9.40 30.33
CA LEU A 66 -27.61 -10.15 31.58
C LEU A 66 -28.09 -9.26 32.74
N VAL A 67 -27.61 -8.02 32.80
CA VAL A 67 -27.88 -7.12 33.94
C VAL A 67 -29.21 -6.38 33.78
N SER A 68 -29.65 -6.12 32.55
CA SER A 68 -30.84 -5.33 32.27
C SER A 68 -32.04 -6.22 31.97
N PRO A 69 -33.23 -5.91 32.54
CA PRO A 69 -34.43 -6.71 32.32
C PRO A 69 -34.87 -6.66 30.86
N TRP A 70 -35.27 -7.79 30.25
CA TRP A 70 -35.54 -7.94 28.82
C TRP A 70 -36.90 -7.37 28.40
N ARG A 71 -37.82 -7.20 29.34
CA ARG A 71 -39.16 -6.64 29.10
C ARG A 71 -39.42 -5.48 30.05
N PHE A 72 -40.27 -4.56 29.62
CA PHE A 72 -40.73 -3.46 30.47
C PHE A 72 -42.22 -3.19 30.29
N THR A 73 -42.81 -2.53 31.29
CA THR A 73 -44.15 -1.94 31.21
C THR A 73 -44.07 -0.48 30.78
N LEU A 74 -44.89 -0.10 29.81
CA LEU A 74 -45.06 1.28 29.37
C LEU A 74 -46.03 2.00 30.30
N PRO A 75 -45.70 3.21 30.78
CA PRO A 75 -46.68 4.06 31.42
C PRO A 75 -47.78 4.41 30.42
N ASN A 76 -49.03 4.50 30.90
CA ASN A 76 -50.21 4.86 30.11
C ASN A 76 -50.39 4.03 28.83
N ASN A 77 -50.14 2.72 28.87
CA ASN A 77 -50.31 1.81 27.72
C ASN A 77 -49.55 2.24 26.45
N GLY A 78 -48.49 3.03 26.58
CA GLY A 78 -47.68 3.50 25.47
C GLY A 78 -48.32 4.62 24.64
N THR A 79 -49.40 5.26 25.10
CA THR A 79 -49.86 6.53 24.51
C THR A 79 -49.00 7.69 25.05
N PRO A 80 -48.36 8.48 24.19
CA PRO A 80 -47.57 9.63 24.62
C PRO A 80 -48.49 10.78 25.03
N ASP A 81 -48.58 11.05 26.34
CA ASP A 81 -49.43 12.12 26.91
C ASP A 81 -48.89 13.55 26.69
N GLY A 82 -48.19 13.84 25.58
CA GLY A 82 -47.60 15.16 25.27
C GLY A 82 -46.52 15.67 26.25
N THR A 83 -46.33 14.99 27.38
CA THR A 83 -45.40 15.34 28.48
C THR A 83 -44.16 14.42 28.53
N GLY A 84 -44.00 13.53 27.54
CA GLY A 84 -42.90 12.55 27.48
C GLY A 84 -43.05 11.33 28.40
N ARG A 85 -44.09 11.28 29.26
CA ARG A 85 -44.32 10.20 30.23
C ARG A 85 -44.79 8.86 29.63
N GLY A 86 -45.07 8.77 28.33
CA GLY A 86 -45.37 7.51 27.62
C GLY A 86 -44.18 6.95 26.82
N SER A 87 -42.98 7.52 26.99
CA SER A 87 -41.76 7.09 26.29
C SER A 87 -41.11 5.88 26.97
N ASP A 88 -40.32 5.12 26.20
CA ASP A 88 -39.55 3.97 26.71
C ASP A 88 -38.59 4.37 27.86
N ASP A 89 -38.19 5.64 27.96
CA ASP A 89 -37.34 6.18 29.03
C ASP A 89 -37.99 6.17 30.43
N ALA A 90 -39.33 6.24 30.49
CA ALA A 90 -40.09 6.19 31.74
C ALA A 90 -40.58 4.76 32.06
N ALA A 91 -40.16 3.76 31.29
CA ALA A 91 -40.63 2.40 31.43
C ALA A 91 -40.01 1.69 32.64
N VAL A 92 -40.80 0.82 33.29
CA VAL A 92 -40.35 0.04 34.45
C VAL A 92 -40.04 -1.39 33.99
N GLY A 93 -38.82 -1.84 34.27
CA GLY A 93 -38.36 -3.19 33.93
C GLY A 93 -39.15 -4.28 34.65
N ILE A 94 -39.51 -5.33 33.92
CA ILE A 94 -40.14 -6.55 34.45
C ILE A 94 -39.03 -7.56 34.70
N ALA A 95 -39.01 -8.18 35.89
CA ALA A 95 -38.04 -9.22 36.20
C ALA A 95 -38.14 -10.40 35.23
N ASP A 96 -36.98 -10.87 34.76
CA ASP A 96 -36.89 -11.97 33.81
C ASP A 96 -37.01 -13.33 34.49
N PRO A 97 -37.50 -14.34 33.74
CA PRO A 97 -37.65 -15.67 34.29
C PRO A 97 -36.29 -16.31 34.56
N SER A 98 -36.18 -17.08 35.63
CA SER A 98 -34.90 -17.67 36.07
C SER A 98 -34.26 -18.62 35.05
N TRP A 99 -35.04 -19.18 34.12
CA TRP A 99 -34.53 -20.04 33.06
C TRP A 99 -33.76 -19.28 31.97
N GLU A 100 -33.89 -17.95 31.88
CA GLU A 100 -33.16 -17.08 30.95
C GLU A 100 -31.78 -16.71 31.51
N LEU A 101 -31.70 -16.42 32.81
CA LEU A 101 -30.46 -16.02 33.49
C LEU A 101 -29.31 -17.03 33.38
N ILE A 102 -29.60 -18.33 33.52
CA ILE A 102 -28.58 -19.40 33.49
C ILE A 102 -27.92 -19.50 32.10
N PRO A 103 -28.66 -19.72 30.99
CA PRO A 103 -28.06 -19.79 29.67
C PRO A 103 -27.42 -18.47 29.24
N ASN A 104 -27.99 -17.31 29.59
CA ASN A 104 -27.38 -16.00 29.32
C ASN A 104 -26.04 -15.83 30.08
N SER A 105 -25.94 -16.32 31.32
CA SER A 105 -24.66 -16.35 32.04
C SER A 105 -23.62 -17.27 31.37
N ILE A 106 -24.05 -18.43 30.88
CA ILE A 106 -23.17 -19.37 30.16
C ILE A 106 -22.68 -18.77 28.85
N SER A 107 -23.53 -18.04 28.10
CA SER A 107 -23.13 -17.41 26.84
C SER A 107 -22.04 -16.36 27.06
N ILE A 108 -22.11 -15.57 28.14
CA ILE A 108 -21.08 -14.59 28.52
C ILE A 108 -19.75 -15.29 28.83
N ILE A 109 -19.77 -16.36 29.63
CA ILE A 109 -18.56 -17.13 29.96
C ILE A 109 -17.91 -17.64 28.66
N CYS A 110 -18.70 -18.21 27.75
CA CYS A 110 -18.23 -18.64 26.44
C CYS A 110 -17.63 -17.46 25.63
N GLY A 111 -18.29 -16.29 25.61
CA GLY A 111 -17.79 -15.09 24.94
C GLY A 111 -16.41 -14.64 25.44
N PHE A 112 -16.25 -14.58 26.77
CA PHE A 112 -14.97 -14.25 27.42
C PHE A 112 -13.89 -15.30 27.16
N VAL A 113 -14.21 -16.59 27.25
CA VAL A 113 -13.26 -17.68 26.97
C VAL A 113 -12.80 -17.63 25.51
N GLY A 114 -13.71 -17.42 24.57
CA GLY A 114 -13.37 -17.23 23.16
C GLY A 114 -12.42 -16.06 22.95
N HIS A 115 -12.71 -14.91 23.57
CA HIS A 115 -11.84 -13.74 23.47
C HIS A 115 -10.47 -13.96 24.13
N LEU A 116 -10.41 -14.67 25.26
CA LEU A 116 -9.16 -15.05 25.91
C LEU A 116 -8.28 -15.90 24.99
N PHE A 117 -8.84 -16.90 24.30
CA PHE A 117 -8.10 -17.70 23.32
C PHE A 117 -7.55 -16.85 22.16
N LEU A 118 -8.33 -15.88 21.69
CA LEU A 118 -7.89 -14.94 20.66
C LEU A 118 -6.68 -14.12 21.13
N LEU A 119 -6.66 -13.66 22.39
CA LEU A 119 -5.52 -12.94 22.96
C LEU A 119 -4.31 -13.83 23.18
N LEU A 120 -4.53 -15.06 23.63
CA LEU A 120 -3.45 -16.04 23.80
C LEU A 120 -2.80 -16.41 22.46
N ASN A 121 -3.54 -16.32 21.35
CA ASN A 121 -2.98 -16.41 20.01
C ASN A 121 -2.02 -15.25 19.75
N PHE A 122 -2.48 -14.01 19.93
CA PHE A 122 -1.68 -12.80 19.64
C PHE A 122 -0.45 -12.64 20.53
N THR A 123 -0.53 -13.12 21.77
CA THR A 123 0.60 -13.16 22.70
C THR A 123 1.53 -14.36 22.50
N ARG A 124 1.29 -15.18 21.46
CA ARG A 124 2.03 -16.42 21.12
C ARG A 124 2.06 -17.45 22.26
N ARG A 125 1.12 -17.37 23.20
CA ARG A 125 0.96 -18.33 24.31
C ARG A 125 0.30 -19.61 23.84
N VAL A 126 -0.65 -19.51 22.91
CA VAL A 126 -1.36 -20.65 22.30
C VAL A 126 -1.16 -20.63 20.80
N ARG A 127 -0.95 -21.80 20.20
CA ARG A 127 -0.72 -21.94 18.76
C ARG A 127 -1.96 -21.54 17.99
N TYR A 128 -1.75 -20.82 16.87
CA TYR A 128 -2.79 -20.36 15.95
C TYR A 128 -3.83 -21.44 15.58
N ILE A 129 -3.35 -22.66 15.27
CA ILE A 129 -4.18 -23.81 14.87
C ILE A 129 -5.11 -24.32 15.96
N ILE A 130 -4.87 -23.98 17.23
CA ILE A 130 -5.70 -24.36 18.37
C ILE A 130 -6.57 -23.16 18.77
N ALA A 131 -5.96 -21.97 18.88
CA ALA A 131 -6.63 -20.79 19.41
C ALA A 131 -7.79 -20.29 18.53
N LEU A 132 -7.62 -20.26 17.21
CA LEU A 132 -8.66 -19.75 16.29
C LEU A 132 -9.90 -20.63 16.21
N PRO A 133 -9.79 -21.96 16.01
CA PRO A 133 -10.96 -22.83 16.05
C PRO A 133 -11.69 -22.76 17.39
N LEU A 134 -10.97 -22.70 18.51
CA LEU A 134 -11.59 -22.55 19.83
C LEU A 134 -12.31 -21.20 19.96
N THR A 135 -11.70 -20.11 19.51
CA THR A 135 -12.33 -18.78 19.50
C THR A 135 -13.64 -18.80 18.71
N ILE A 136 -13.59 -19.32 17.47
CA ILE A 136 -14.76 -19.45 16.59
C ILE A 136 -15.83 -20.32 17.25
N LEU A 137 -15.45 -21.46 17.81
CA LEU A 137 -16.37 -22.38 18.47
C LEU A 137 -17.06 -21.72 19.67
N PHE A 138 -16.30 -21.08 20.56
CA PHE A 138 -16.86 -20.45 21.76
C PHE A 138 -17.77 -19.26 21.43
N TRP A 139 -17.42 -18.46 20.42
CA TRP A 139 -18.28 -17.37 19.96
C TRP A 139 -19.54 -17.85 19.26
N LEU A 140 -19.45 -18.92 18.44
CA LEU A 140 -20.65 -19.54 17.86
C LEU A 140 -21.54 -20.16 18.93
N ILE A 141 -20.99 -20.84 19.93
CA ILE A 141 -21.75 -21.38 21.06
C ILE A 141 -22.44 -20.22 21.81
N SER A 142 -21.72 -19.14 22.11
CA SER A 142 -22.29 -17.96 22.77
C SER A 142 -23.45 -17.38 21.95
N ALA A 143 -23.26 -17.17 20.65
CA ALA A 143 -24.30 -16.66 19.75
C ALA A 143 -25.51 -17.60 19.66
N LEU A 144 -25.30 -18.91 19.53
CA LEU A 144 -26.37 -19.90 19.46
C LEU A 144 -27.19 -19.95 20.75
N ILE A 145 -26.54 -19.84 21.91
CA ILE A 145 -27.24 -19.78 23.19
C ILE A 145 -28.09 -18.51 23.27
N LEU A 146 -27.53 -17.34 22.94
CA LEU A 146 -28.28 -16.07 22.95
C LEU A 146 -29.49 -16.14 22.00
N ILE A 147 -29.30 -16.61 20.77
CA ILE A 147 -30.40 -16.77 19.79
C ILE A 147 -31.46 -17.74 20.31
N ALA A 148 -31.05 -18.86 20.92
CA ALA A 148 -32.00 -19.83 21.48
C ALA A 148 -32.84 -19.21 22.61
N VAL A 149 -32.22 -18.40 23.48
CA VAL A 149 -32.89 -17.70 24.57
C VAL A 149 -33.80 -16.58 24.03
N GLU A 150 -33.36 -15.84 23.01
CA GLU A 150 -34.16 -14.82 22.33
C GLU A 150 -35.44 -15.43 21.73
N ILE A 151 -35.32 -16.57 21.02
CA ILE A 151 -36.46 -17.31 20.47
C ILE A 151 -37.35 -17.83 21.60
N ALA A 152 -36.78 -18.41 22.65
CA ALA A 152 -37.54 -18.90 23.79
C ALA A 152 -38.33 -17.77 24.46
N MET A 153 -37.75 -16.58 24.62
CA MET A 153 -38.42 -15.40 25.17
C MET A 153 -39.57 -14.96 24.27
N ALA A 154 -39.38 -14.94 22.95
CA ALA A 154 -40.42 -14.59 22.00
C ALA A 154 -41.60 -15.60 21.95
N VAL A 155 -41.34 -16.88 22.22
CA VAL A 155 -42.36 -17.94 22.18
C VAL A 155 -43.08 -18.12 23.51
N TYR A 156 -42.34 -18.25 24.61
CA TYR A 156 -42.92 -18.61 25.92
C TYR A 156 -43.40 -17.40 26.70
N VAL A 157 -42.71 -16.25 26.59
CA VAL A 157 -43.02 -15.06 27.39
C VAL A 157 -42.96 -13.78 26.55
N PRO A 158 -43.73 -13.67 25.45
CA PRO A 158 -43.77 -12.46 24.65
C PRO A 158 -44.37 -11.28 25.44
N PRO A 159 -43.91 -10.03 25.20
CA PRO A 159 -44.53 -8.85 25.77
C PRO A 159 -45.97 -8.72 25.26
N LYS A 160 -46.90 -8.35 26.15
CA LYS A 160 -48.32 -8.15 25.81
C LYS A 160 -48.59 -6.70 25.40
N PRO A 161 -48.78 -6.39 24.10
CA PRO A 161 -49.14 -5.05 23.66
C PRO A 161 -50.57 -4.67 24.14
N PRO A 162 -50.88 -3.37 24.33
CA PRO A 162 -50.06 -2.18 24.08
C PRO A 162 -49.15 -1.74 25.24
N GLY A 163 -49.32 -2.30 26.44
CA GLY A 163 -48.66 -1.84 27.67
C GLY A 163 -47.30 -2.48 28.00
N GLN A 164 -46.82 -3.45 27.21
CA GLN A 164 -45.50 -4.06 27.40
C GLN A 164 -44.72 -4.09 26.09
N ALA A 165 -43.38 -3.95 26.18
CA ALA A 165 -42.48 -4.05 25.05
C ALA A 165 -41.11 -4.64 25.45
N TYR A 166 -40.29 -4.94 24.46
CA TYR A 166 -38.90 -5.38 24.65
C TYR A 166 -37.99 -4.21 25.00
N SER A 167 -37.23 -4.40 26.07
CA SER A 167 -36.23 -3.48 26.60
C SER A 167 -34.96 -3.36 25.76
N GLN A 168 -34.10 -2.43 26.17
CA GLN A 168 -32.71 -2.34 25.72
C GLN A 168 -31.94 -3.64 25.98
N GLY A 169 -32.17 -4.36 27.08
CA GLY A 169 -31.47 -5.61 27.41
C GLY A 169 -31.66 -6.69 26.35
N PHE A 170 -32.89 -6.86 25.86
CA PHE A 170 -33.21 -7.77 24.75
C PHE A 170 -32.48 -7.37 23.46
N TRP A 171 -32.54 -6.08 23.09
CA TRP A 171 -31.88 -5.60 21.87
C TRP A 171 -30.35 -5.65 21.95
N HIS A 172 -29.76 -5.48 23.14
CA HIS A 172 -28.35 -5.71 23.38
C HIS A 172 -27.95 -7.18 23.18
N SER A 173 -28.80 -8.14 23.56
CA SER A 173 -28.59 -9.57 23.26
C SER A 173 -28.55 -9.81 21.75
N VAL A 174 -29.54 -9.29 21.02
CA VAL A 174 -29.64 -9.44 19.55
C VAL A 174 -28.40 -8.86 18.85
N LEU A 175 -27.93 -7.69 19.29
CA LEU A 175 -26.72 -7.08 18.72
C LEU A 175 -25.46 -7.86 19.12
N ALA A 176 -25.36 -8.36 20.35
CA ALA A 176 -24.24 -9.18 20.79
C ALA A 176 -24.14 -10.48 19.97
N SER A 177 -25.26 -11.20 19.80
CA SER A 177 -25.32 -12.45 19.02
C SER A 177 -24.94 -12.20 17.55
N LEU A 178 -25.41 -11.11 16.95
CA LEU A 178 -25.02 -10.69 15.60
C LEU A 178 -23.51 -10.42 15.50
N LEU A 179 -22.92 -9.69 16.46
CA LEU A 179 -21.50 -9.39 16.45
C LEU A 179 -20.63 -10.63 16.65
N TYR A 180 -21.03 -11.56 17.52
CA TYR A 180 -20.34 -12.85 17.66
C TYR A 180 -20.38 -13.67 16.36
N ILE A 181 -21.50 -13.64 15.62
CA ILE A 181 -21.62 -14.29 14.31
C ILE A 181 -20.71 -13.62 13.28
N ILE A 182 -20.74 -12.28 13.19
CA ILE A 182 -19.87 -11.52 12.28
C ILE A 182 -18.40 -11.81 12.59
N GLY A 183 -18.02 -11.76 13.86
CA GLY A 183 -16.66 -12.07 14.32
C GLY A 183 -16.24 -13.50 13.98
N SER A 184 -17.10 -14.48 14.24
CA SER A 184 -16.86 -15.90 13.93
C SER A 184 -16.74 -16.13 12.42
N PHE A 185 -17.57 -15.47 11.62
CA PHE A 185 -17.53 -15.55 10.16
C PHE A 185 -16.23 -14.95 9.59
N LEU A 186 -15.84 -13.77 10.07
CA LEU A 186 -14.58 -13.14 9.70
C LEU A 186 -13.41 -14.08 10.02
N LEU A 187 -13.31 -14.57 11.26
CA LEU A 187 -12.26 -15.52 11.66
C LEU A 187 -12.29 -16.83 10.87
N SER A 188 -13.48 -17.29 10.46
CA SER A 188 -13.62 -18.47 9.60
C SER A 188 -13.01 -18.24 8.21
N ILE A 189 -13.21 -17.06 7.61
CA ILE A 189 -12.56 -16.68 6.34
C ILE A 189 -11.03 -16.67 6.48
N ASN A 190 -10.53 -16.12 7.58
CA ASN A 190 -9.10 -16.13 7.89
C ASN A 190 -8.56 -17.57 8.05
N MET A 191 -9.30 -18.44 8.73
CA MET A 191 -8.90 -19.83 8.90
C MET A 191 -8.94 -20.63 7.58
N ILE A 192 -9.93 -20.39 6.73
CA ILE A 192 -10.00 -20.99 5.38
C ILE A 192 -8.81 -20.57 4.53
N GLY A 193 -8.43 -19.29 4.58
CA GLY A 193 -7.25 -18.79 3.87
C GLY A 193 -5.96 -19.50 4.30
N TYR A 194 -5.81 -19.75 5.60
CA TYR A 194 -4.71 -20.54 6.15
C TYR A 194 -4.73 -22.00 5.64
N PHE A 195 -5.86 -22.70 5.71
CA PHE A 195 -5.94 -24.11 5.26
C PHE A 195 -5.68 -24.28 3.77
N ARG A 196 -5.97 -23.26 2.96
CA ARG A 196 -5.64 -23.25 1.52
C ARG A 196 -4.16 -22.93 1.23
N GLY A 197 -3.35 -22.72 2.27
CA GLY A 197 -1.91 -22.47 2.15
C GLY A 197 -1.56 -21.07 1.68
N HIS A 198 -2.46 -20.08 1.81
CA HIS A 198 -2.20 -18.73 1.31
C HIS A 198 -1.27 -17.90 2.21
N TYR A 199 -1.16 -18.23 3.50
CA TYR A 199 -0.26 -17.55 4.44
C TYR A 199 0.17 -18.48 5.59
N PRO A 200 1.37 -18.24 6.17
CA PRO A 200 1.95 -19.10 7.19
C PRO A 200 1.19 -19.06 8.52
N GLN A 201 1.38 -20.09 9.35
CA GLN A 201 0.73 -20.24 10.66
C GLN A 201 1.14 -19.14 11.67
N ASN A 202 2.37 -18.63 11.52
CA ASN A 202 2.91 -17.62 12.42
C ASN A 202 2.73 -16.26 11.76
N PHE A 203 1.67 -15.57 12.14
CA PHE A 203 1.53 -14.15 11.84
C PHE A 203 2.25 -13.38 12.94
N GLU A 204 3.41 -12.80 12.62
CA GLU A 204 4.04 -11.87 13.54
C GLU A 204 3.22 -10.58 13.53
N LEU A 205 2.33 -10.41 14.51
CA LEU A 205 1.63 -9.14 14.65
C LEU A 205 2.66 -8.04 14.91
N ASP A 206 2.54 -7.00 14.11
CA ASP A 206 3.28 -5.76 14.25
C ASP A 206 2.97 -5.12 15.61
N ASN A 207 3.89 -4.32 16.13
CA ASN A 207 3.74 -3.68 17.44
C ASN A 207 2.53 -2.73 17.43
N ASP A 208 2.25 -2.07 16.32
CA ASP A 208 1.06 -1.23 16.12
C ASP A 208 -0.24 -2.05 16.23
N GLN A 209 -0.23 -3.29 15.75
CA GLN A 209 -1.39 -4.18 15.81
C GLN A 209 -1.67 -4.68 17.23
N ARG A 210 -0.62 -5.01 18.00
CA ARG A 210 -0.77 -5.44 19.39
C ARG A 210 -1.26 -4.30 20.28
N THR A 211 -0.73 -3.11 20.07
CA THR A 211 -1.15 -1.91 20.81
C THR A 211 -2.60 -1.54 20.50
N LEU A 212 -3.05 -1.66 19.24
CA LEU A 212 -4.46 -1.47 18.87
C LEU A 212 -5.40 -2.37 19.68
N ILE A 213 -5.06 -3.65 19.79
CA ILE A 213 -5.88 -4.64 20.51
C ILE A 213 -5.94 -4.29 21.99
N LEU A 214 -4.80 -4.02 22.63
CA LEU A 214 -4.76 -3.70 24.07
C LEU A 214 -5.48 -2.39 24.38
N GLN A 215 -5.33 -1.38 23.53
CA GLN A 215 -5.99 -0.08 23.69
C GLN A 215 -7.51 -0.20 23.54
N THR A 216 -7.99 -0.92 22.51
CA THR A 216 -9.43 -1.14 22.30
C THR A 216 -10.06 -1.96 23.41
N MET A 217 -9.38 -2.99 23.92
CA MET A 217 -9.83 -3.73 25.10
C MET A 217 -9.92 -2.84 26.35
N SER A 218 -8.89 -2.05 26.61
CA SER A 218 -8.86 -1.14 27.77
C SER A 218 -9.97 -0.10 27.67
N PHE A 219 -10.26 0.39 26.46
CA PHE A 219 -11.36 1.30 26.19
C PHE A 219 -12.73 0.68 26.52
N PHE A 220 -13.01 -0.54 26.06
CA PHE A 220 -14.29 -1.20 26.39
C PHE A 220 -14.41 -1.59 27.86
N PHE A 221 -13.32 -1.98 28.50
CA PHE A 221 -13.30 -2.20 29.95
C PHE A 221 -13.58 -0.90 30.72
N TRP A 222 -13.00 0.21 30.27
CA TRP A 222 -13.26 1.54 30.82
C TRP A 222 -14.75 1.94 30.68
N LEU A 223 -15.35 1.72 29.50
CA LEU A 223 -16.77 1.97 29.28
C LEU A 223 -17.66 1.10 30.16
N ALA A 224 -17.41 -0.21 30.26
CA ALA A 224 -18.21 -1.10 31.09
C ALA A 224 -18.09 -0.75 32.58
N GLY A 225 -16.86 -0.52 33.06
CA GLY A 225 -16.61 -0.12 34.44
C GLY A 225 -17.24 1.23 34.79
N GLY A 226 -17.07 2.23 33.93
CA GLY A 226 -17.70 3.55 34.09
C GLY A 226 -19.21 3.49 34.14
N SER A 227 -19.82 2.68 33.27
CA SER A 227 -21.27 2.43 33.26
C SER A 227 -21.75 1.84 34.58
N GLY A 228 -21.00 0.90 35.17
CA GLY A 228 -21.32 0.32 36.47
C GLY A 228 -21.29 1.36 37.61
N VAL A 229 -20.31 2.26 37.57
CA VAL A 229 -20.21 3.35 38.55
C VAL A 229 -21.34 4.36 38.40
N PHE A 230 -21.65 4.80 37.17
CA PHE A 230 -22.78 5.72 36.93
C PHE A 230 -24.13 5.10 37.29
N CYS A 231 -24.33 3.80 37.01
CA CYS A 231 -25.52 3.06 37.42
C CYS A 231 -25.69 3.10 38.95
N ALA A 232 -24.60 2.88 39.69
CA ALA A 232 -24.63 2.89 41.16
C ALA A 232 -24.80 4.29 41.77
N LEU A 233 -24.19 5.33 41.18
CA LEU A 233 -24.22 6.70 41.71
C LEU A 233 -25.50 7.46 41.36
N GLU A 234 -25.99 7.32 40.12
CA GLU A 234 -27.10 8.13 39.59
C GLU A 234 -28.44 7.37 39.55
N GLY A 235 -28.42 6.05 39.78
CA GLY A 235 -29.61 5.20 39.72
C GLY A 235 -30.13 4.99 38.29
N PHE A 236 -29.32 5.28 37.27
CA PHE A 236 -29.62 4.94 35.88
C PHE A 236 -29.65 3.41 35.71
N THR A 237 -30.41 2.92 34.73
CA THR A 237 -30.25 1.52 34.33
C THR A 237 -28.83 1.29 33.80
N TYR A 238 -28.30 0.08 33.91
CA TYR A 238 -26.95 -0.21 33.42
C TYR A 238 -26.84 0.04 31.90
N ALA A 239 -27.89 -0.27 31.13
CA ALA A 239 -27.97 0.02 29.69
C ALA A 239 -27.91 1.52 29.38
N ASP A 240 -28.71 2.34 30.07
CA ASP A 240 -28.68 3.80 29.91
C ASP A 240 -27.35 4.39 30.36
N SER A 241 -26.73 3.82 31.40
CA SER A 241 -25.40 4.22 31.87
C SER A 241 -24.33 3.95 30.83
N LEU A 242 -24.40 2.84 30.09
CA LEU A 242 -23.50 2.53 28.99
C LEU A 242 -23.68 3.47 27.81
N TYR A 243 -24.94 3.75 27.45
CA TYR A 243 -25.26 4.76 26.45
C TYR A 243 -24.67 6.13 26.82
N TYR A 244 -24.90 6.59 28.06
CA TYR A 244 -24.39 7.86 28.57
C TYR A 244 -22.85 7.90 28.61
N ALA A 245 -22.21 6.85 29.12
CA ALA A 245 -20.75 6.72 29.19
C ALA A 245 -20.12 6.83 27.80
N GLN A 246 -20.70 6.16 26.80
CA GLN A 246 -20.21 6.19 25.44
C GLN A 246 -20.45 7.55 24.77
N VAL A 247 -21.65 8.14 24.90
CA VAL A 247 -21.97 9.49 24.38
C VAL A 247 -21.01 10.55 24.93
N SER A 248 -20.66 10.43 26.21
CA SER A 248 -19.72 11.32 26.89
C SER A 248 -18.29 11.13 26.36
N VAL A 249 -17.79 9.89 26.33
CA VAL A 249 -16.41 9.60 25.89
C VAL A 249 -16.20 9.96 24.42
N LEU A 250 -17.21 9.73 23.56
CA LEU A 250 -17.19 10.15 22.15
C LEU A 250 -17.36 11.66 21.95
N THR A 251 -17.42 12.43 23.03
CA THR A 251 -17.56 13.89 23.05
C THR A 251 -18.77 14.39 22.27
N ILE A 252 -19.84 13.58 22.16
CA ILE A 252 -21.08 13.98 21.50
C ILE A 252 -21.91 14.81 22.46
N GLY A 253 -22.17 14.28 23.67
CA GLY A 253 -22.77 15.05 24.76
C GLY A 253 -24.18 15.59 24.50
N PHE A 254 -25.15 14.74 24.13
CA PHE A 254 -26.54 15.16 23.89
C PHE A 254 -27.22 15.85 25.09
N GLY A 255 -26.78 15.58 26.32
CA GLY A 255 -27.36 16.19 27.52
C GLY A 255 -28.72 15.66 27.93
N ASP A 256 -29.17 14.55 27.32
CA ASP A 256 -30.37 13.81 27.71
C ASP A 256 -30.19 13.04 29.03
N PHE A 257 -28.99 12.52 29.25
CA PHE A 257 -28.51 12.01 30.53
C PHE A 257 -27.39 12.90 31.07
N ALA A 258 -27.44 13.23 32.37
CA ALA A 258 -26.40 13.97 33.05
C ALA A 258 -26.40 13.64 34.55
N PRO A 259 -25.20 13.55 35.19
CA PRO A 259 -25.10 13.27 36.61
C PRO A 259 -25.68 14.42 37.43
N LYS A 260 -26.64 14.08 38.29
CA LYS A 260 -27.29 15.01 39.20
C LYS A 260 -26.60 15.01 40.55
N THR A 261 -26.04 13.87 40.96
CA THR A 261 -25.32 13.76 42.24
C THR A 261 -23.96 14.44 42.18
N ASP A 262 -23.52 15.01 43.29
CA ASP A 262 -22.22 15.68 43.36
C ASP A 262 -21.07 14.66 43.24
N ALA A 263 -21.28 13.43 43.73
CA ALA A 263 -20.35 12.32 43.53
C ALA A 263 -20.23 11.91 42.05
N GLY A 264 -21.35 11.82 41.33
CA GLY A 264 -21.37 11.51 39.90
C GLY A 264 -20.72 12.62 39.06
N LYS A 265 -20.95 13.90 39.39
CA LYS A 265 -20.24 15.03 38.76
C LYS A 265 -18.73 14.98 39.03
N GLY A 266 -18.32 14.64 40.26
CA GLY A 266 -16.91 14.45 40.61
C GLY A 266 -16.26 13.31 39.80
N PHE A 267 -16.92 12.16 39.72
CA PHE A 267 -16.47 11.02 38.92
C PHE A 267 -16.40 11.36 37.43
N LEU A 268 -17.34 12.13 36.90
CA LEU A 268 -17.38 12.55 35.49
C LEU A 268 -16.08 13.21 35.03
N PHE A 269 -15.45 14.07 35.85
CA PHE A 269 -14.19 14.72 35.48
C PHE A 269 -13.08 13.70 35.21
N VAL A 270 -12.91 12.73 36.10
CA VAL A 270 -11.90 11.67 35.96
C VAL A 270 -12.28 10.74 34.82
N PHE A 271 -13.56 10.36 34.75
CA PHE A 271 -14.10 9.48 33.73
C PHE A 271 -13.83 10.01 32.32
N GLN A 272 -14.16 11.29 32.11
CA GLN A 272 -14.02 11.96 30.82
C GLN A 272 -12.56 12.19 30.45
N PHE A 273 -11.71 12.63 31.39
CA PHE A 273 -10.29 12.87 31.13
C PHE A 273 -9.59 11.59 30.65
N VAL A 274 -9.75 10.49 31.38
CA VAL A 274 -9.17 9.20 31.02
C VAL A 274 -9.83 8.63 29.76
N GLY A 275 -11.14 8.83 29.60
CA GLY A 275 -11.91 8.41 28.43
C GLY A 275 -11.40 9.04 27.13
N ILE A 276 -11.15 10.36 27.12
CA ILE A 276 -10.60 11.08 25.97
C ILE A 276 -9.20 10.57 25.62
N ILE A 277 -8.37 10.26 26.62
CA ILE A 277 -7.03 9.67 26.38
C ILE A 277 -7.16 8.32 25.68
N PHE A 278 -8.02 7.43 26.18
CA PHE A 278 -8.24 6.14 25.52
C PHE A 278 -8.79 6.30 24.11
N LEU A 279 -9.74 7.22 23.89
CA LEU A 279 -10.29 7.51 22.57
C LEU A 279 -9.18 8.00 21.61
N ALA A 280 -8.35 8.94 22.04
CA ALA A 280 -7.24 9.47 21.24
C ALA A 280 -6.21 8.38 20.89
N LEU A 281 -5.90 7.48 21.83
CA LEU A 281 -5.01 6.35 21.58
C LEU A 281 -5.58 5.39 20.53
N VAL A 282 -6.87 5.02 20.67
CA VAL A 282 -7.56 4.16 19.71
C VAL A 282 -7.60 4.82 18.33
N ILE A 283 -7.92 6.12 18.24
CA ILE A 283 -7.93 6.88 16.98
C ILE A 283 -6.54 6.91 16.33
N SER A 284 -5.49 7.15 17.12
CA SER A 284 -4.10 7.20 16.64
C SER A 284 -3.64 5.85 16.09
N SER A 285 -3.90 4.77 16.84
CA SER A 285 -3.54 3.42 16.41
C SER A 285 -4.32 2.99 15.17
N LEU A 286 -5.62 3.31 15.11
CA LEU A 286 -6.48 3.05 13.96
C LEU A 286 -6.05 3.82 12.72
N THR A 287 -5.58 5.06 12.89
CA THR A 287 -5.03 5.87 11.79
C THR A 287 -3.79 5.20 11.19
N ARG A 288 -2.85 4.78 12.03
CA ARG A 288 -1.64 4.07 11.59
C ARG A 288 -2.03 2.77 10.87
N PHE A 289 -2.97 2.04 11.45
CA PHE A 289 -3.48 0.80 10.88
C PHE A 289 -4.11 1.00 9.49
N VAL A 290 -5.01 1.97 9.32
CA VAL A 290 -5.63 2.26 8.01
C VAL A 290 -4.60 2.74 7.00
N GLY A 291 -3.62 3.53 7.42
CA GLY A 291 -2.48 3.92 6.58
C GLY A 291 -1.70 2.71 6.07
N ASN A 292 -1.35 1.79 6.98
CA ASN A 292 -0.57 0.58 6.67
C ASN A 292 -1.37 -0.43 5.82
N ILE A 293 -2.71 -0.45 5.97
CA ILE A 293 -3.59 -1.35 5.22
C ILE A 293 -3.89 -0.84 3.81
N GLY A 294 -4.17 0.45 3.66
CA GLY A 294 -4.97 0.93 2.55
C GLY A 294 -4.22 1.16 1.24
N THR A 295 -2.90 1.35 1.26
CA THR A 295 -2.25 1.99 0.12
C THR A 295 -1.32 1.09 -0.64
N ASP A 296 -0.31 0.52 -0.02
CA ASP A 296 0.87 0.13 -0.79
C ASP A 296 0.62 -1.12 -1.63
N LYS A 297 -0.22 -2.04 -1.13
CA LYS A 297 -0.59 -3.25 -1.87
C LYS A 297 -1.58 -3.01 -3.03
N ILE A 298 -2.58 -2.15 -2.81
CA ILE A 298 -3.54 -1.79 -3.87
C ILE A 298 -2.85 -0.95 -4.95
N ILE A 299 -1.96 -0.04 -4.53
CA ILE A 299 -1.16 0.79 -5.42
C ILE A 299 -0.21 -0.06 -6.25
N LYS A 300 0.54 -1.00 -5.66
CA LYS A 300 1.42 -1.90 -6.41
C LYS A 300 0.66 -2.62 -7.52
N ARG A 301 -0.57 -3.08 -7.25
CA ARG A 301 -1.42 -3.70 -8.27
C ARG A 301 -1.77 -2.73 -9.40
N HIS A 302 -2.14 -1.50 -9.06
CA HIS A 302 -2.49 -0.48 -10.06
C HIS A 302 -1.25 0.00 -10.84
N GLN A 303 -0.10 0.10 -10.18
CA GLN A 303 1.22 0.38 -10.75
C GLN A 303 1.60 -0.66 -11.80
N VAL A 304 1.60 -1.95 -11.43
CA VAL A 304 1.92 -3.06 -12.33
C VAL A 304 0.97 -3.07 -13.53
N HIS A 305 -0.34 -2.90 -13.29
CA HIS A 305 -1.31 -2.91 -14.38
C HIS A 305 -1.14 -1.72 -15.34
N LYS A 306 -0.95 -0.50 -14.82
CA LYS A 306 -0.67 0.67 -15.67
C LYS A 306 0.64 0.51 -16.44
N ARG A 307 1.64 -0.10 -15.81
CA ARG A 307 2.92 -0.41 -16.44
C ARG A 307 2.77 -1.38 -17.61
N GLU A 308 2.09 -2.51 -17.43
CA GLU A 308 1.84 -3.47 -18.51
C GLU A 308 1.13 -2.82 -19.70
N LEU A 309 0.15 -1.96 -19.42
CA LEU A 309 -0.58 -1.22 -20.45
C LEU A 309 0.31 -0.25 -21.23
N ILE A 310 1.30 0.35 -20.59
CA ILE A 310 2.23 1.31 -21.19
C ILE A 310 3.36 0.58 -21.90
N PHE A 311 3.94 -0.46 -21.30
CA PHE A 311 4.95 -1.32 -21.92
C PHE A 311 4.44 -1.97 -23.22
N GLY A 312 3.17 -2.40 -23.23
CA GLY A 312 2.51 -2.90 -24.45
C GLY A 312 2.36 -1.85 -25.56
N ARG A 313 2.42 -0.56 -25.23
CA ARG A 313 2.30 0.56 -26.18
C ARG A 313 3.64 1.20 -26.55
N VAL A 314 4.65 1.11 -25.70
CA VAL A 314 5.98 1.71 -25.94
C VAL A 314 6.77 0.90 -26.95
N VAL A 315 7.50 1.60 -27.80
CA VAL A 315 8.39 1.02 -28.81
C VAL A 315 9.74 1.72 -28.79
N ARG A 316 10.82 0.92 -28.85
CA ARG A 316 12.20 1.39 -28.68
C ARG A 316 12.84 1.93 -29.95
N SER A 317 12.49 1.37 -31.11
CA SER A 317 13.09 1.74 -32.41
C SER A 317 12.05 1.75 -33.53
N GLU A 318 12.35 2.46 -34.63
CA GLU A 318 11.51 2.45 -35.83
C GLU A 318 11.32 1.01 -36.37
N ARG A 319 12.33 0.14 -36.18
CA ARG A 319 12.30 -1.27 -36.58
C ARG A 319 11.29 -2.08 -35.77
N GLU A 320 11.34 -1.97 -34.43
CA GLU A 320 10.37 -2.62 -33.55
C GLU A 320 8.95 -2.08 -33.77
N LEU A 321 8.82 -0.79 -34.11
CA LEU A 321 7.53 -0.14 -34.41
C LEU A 321 6.90 -0.78 -35.64
N ARG A 322 7.69 -0.93 -36.69
CA ARG A 322 7.29 -1.59 -37.92
C ARG A 322 6.91 -3.04 -37.65
N GLU A 323 7.70 -3.77 -36.87
CA GLU A 323 7.41 -5.16 -36.51
C GLU A 323 6.09 -5.32 -35.75
N ARG A 324 5.85 -4.50 -34.71
CA ARG A 324 4.57 -4.53 -33.95
C ARG A 324 3.35 -4.12 -34.77
N LEU A 325 3.57 -3.33 -35.82
CA LEU A 325 2.56 -2.92 -36.80
C LEU A 325 2.44 -3.90 -37.99
N GLY A 326 3.33 -4.89 -38.11
CA GLY A 326 3.36 -5.84 -39.25
C GLY A 326 3.84 -5.22 -40.57
N LEU A 327 4.63 -4.13 -40.50
CA LEU A 327 5.15 -3.41 -41.65
C LEU A 327 6.50 -3.99 -42.12
N PRO A 328 6.77 -4.01 -43.43
CA PRO A 328 8.07 -4.47 -43.94
C PRO A 328 9.24 -3.58 -43.49
N PRO A 329 10.46 -4.15 -43.36
CA PRO A 329 11.65 -3.40 -43.01
C PRO A 329 11.94 -2.32 -44.08
N LYS A 330 12.42 -1.16 -43.63
CA LYS A 330 12.81 -0.04 -44.50
C LYS A 330 13.99 -0.50 -45.36
N SER A 331 13.89 -0.50 -46.69
CA SER A 331 15.08 -0.72 -47.52
C SER A 331 16.00 0.49 -47.31
N GLN A 332 17.24 0.25 -46.90
CA GLN A 332 18.28 1.28 -47.02
C GLN A 332 18.43 1.58 -48.51
N GLY A 333 17.88 2.71 -48.95
CA GLY A 333 18.18 3.26 -50.26
C GLY A 333 19.63 3.71 -50.24
N ASN A 334 20.44 3.15 -51.12
CA ASN A 334 21.73 3.72 -51.47
C ASN A 334 21.43 4.99 -52.27
N ASP A 335 21.55 6.16 -51.65
CA ASP A 335 21.40 7.45 -52.32
C ASP A 335 22.60 7.66 -53.24
N GLY A 336 22.43 7.34 -54.52
CA GLY A 336 23.46 7.52 -55.53
C GLY A 336 23.06 7.03 -56.90
N ALA A 337 22.21 7.79 -57.59
CA ALA A 337 22.23 8.06 -59.03
C ALA A 337 20.85 8.57 -59.47
N GLY A 338 20.83 9.80 -60.00
CA GLY A 338 19.67 10.36 -60.67
C GLY A 338 19.31 9.55 -61.93
N GLY A 339 18.02 9.49 -62.20
CA GLY A 339 17.47 8.88 -63.39
C GLY A 339 15.96 8.98 -63.36
N GLU A 340 15.43 9.96 -64.08
CA GLU A 340 14.02 10.07 -64.42
C GLU A 340 13.54 8.73 -65.01
N ALA A 341 12.40 8.23 -64.54
CA ALA A 341 11.71 7.13 -65.20
C ALA A 341 10.20 7.38 -65.13
N GLU A 342 9.69 7.84 -66.27
CA GLU A 342 8.29 7.81 -66.67
C GLU A 342 7.71 6.38 -66.64
N GLY A 343 6.39 6.33 -66.71
CA GLY A 343 5.59 5.12 -66.51
C GLY A 343 5.95 3.92 -67.40
N GLY A 344 5.78 2.74 -66.82
CA GLY A 344 5.84 1.47 -67.52
C GLY A 344 5.70 0.32 -66.54
N ALA A 345 4.51 -0.29 -66.48
CA ALA A 345 4.31 -1.56 -65.81
C ALA A 345 4.93 -2.66 -66.67
N VAL A 346 6.19 -3.02 -66.37
CA VAL A 346 6.83 -4.22 -66.92
C VAL A 346 6.45 -5.41 -66.02
N TRP A 347 5.95 -6.46 -66.65
CA TRP A 347 5.74 -7.77 -66.03
C TRP A 347 6.99 -8.61 -66.28
N ASP A 348 7.68 -9.03 -65.21
CA ASP A 348 8.68 -10.09 -65.31
C ASP A 348 8.05 -11.45 -64.98
N SER A 349 8.38 -12.41 -65.83
CA SER A 349 8.06 -13.82 -65.73
C SER A 349 9.02 -14.54 -64.78
N GLU A 350 8.95 -14.24 -63.50
CA GLU A 350 9.47 -15.09 -62.42
C GLU A 350 8.75 -14.69 -61.13
N GLY A 351 8.17 -15.67 -60.43
CA GLY A 351 7.14 -15.50 -59.41
C GLY A 351 7.55 -14.80 -58.11
N TYR A 352 7.96 -13.53 -58.17
CA TYR A 352 8.08 -12.65 -57.01
C TYR A 352 7.07 -11.52 -57.10
N ALA A 353 6.02 -11.60 -56.29
CA ALA A 353 5.05 -10.52 -56.11
C ALA A 353 5.77 -9.22 -55.70
N ARG A 354 5.52 -8.12 -56.42
CA ARG A 354 5.91 -6.77 -56.00
C ARG A 354 5.43 -6.55 -54.56
N ARG A 355 6.37 -6.23 -53.66
CA ARG A 355 6.08 -5.97 -52.25
C ARG A 355 5.09 -4.79 -52.14
N PRO A 356 3.94 -4.95 -51.48
CA PRO A 356 2.99 -3.84 -51.32
C PRO A 356 3.64 -2.73 -50.48
N SER A 357 3.50 -1.48 -50.92
CA SER A 357 4.01 -0.32 -50.19
C SER A 357 3.21 -0.13 -48.90
N VAL A 358 3.84 0.41 -47.84
CA VAL A 358 3.18 0.65 -46.53
C VAL A 358 1.87 1.47 -46.66
N MET A 359 1.77 2.33 -47.68
CA MET A 359 0.56 3.09 -48.03
C MET A 359 -0.63 2.21 -48.48
N GLN A 360 -0.41 0.97 -48.94
CA GLN A 360 -1.48 0.03 -49.29
C GLN A 360 -2.10 -0.64 -48.06
N LEU A 361 -1.38 -0.77 -46.93
CA LEU A 361 -1.83 -1.45 -45.71
C LEU A 361 -2.69 -0.55 -44.78
N GLY A 362 -2.48 0.77 -44.81
CA GLY A 362 -3.20 1.70 -43.92
C GLY A 362 -2.63 3.12 -43.92
N LYS A 363 -3.27 4.03 -43.17
CA LYS A 363 -2.77 5.38 -42.92
C LYS A 363 -2.11 5.42 -41.54
N MET A 364 -0.82 5.74 -41.52
CA MET A 364 -0.08 6.04 -40.29
C MET A 364 -0.25 7.53 -39.98
N LYS A 365 -0.72 7.86 -38.77
CA LYS A 365 -0.81 9.23 -38.29
C LYS A 365 0.10 9.36 -37.08
N VAL A 366 1.14 10.17 -37.23
CA VAL A 366 2.08 10.55 -36.18
C VAL A 366 1.65 11.92 -35.65
N VAL A 367 1.47 12.02 -34.34
CA VAL A 367 1.19 13.29 -33.65
C VAL A 367 2.13 13.35 -32.45
N GLY A 368 3.16 14.19 -32.53
CA GLY A 368 4.28 14.17 -31.59
C GLY A 368 4.89 12.77 -31.46
N ARG A 369 5.01 12.26 -30.22
CA ARG A 369 5.55 10.92 -29.90
C ARG A 369 4.55 9.76 -30.08
N THR A 370 3.30 10.06 -30.41
CA THR A 370 2.25 9.06 -30.56
C THR A 370 2.08 8.65 -32.01
N VAL A 371 2.20 7.35 -32.27
CA VAL A 371 2.02 6.73 -33.57
C VAL A 371 0.70 5.96 -33.58
N THR A 372 -0.20 6.32 -34.49
CA THR A 372 -1.47 5.61 -34.68
C THR A 372 -1.52 5.02 -36.07
N PHE A 373 -1.74 3.71 -36.17
CA PHE A 373 -1.90 3.05 -37.46
C PHE A 373 -3.37 2.68 -37.68
N ASN A 374 -3.98 3.29 -38.70
CA ASN A 374 -5.33 2.97 -39.14
C ASN A 374 -5.25 2.07 -40.37
N GLU A 375 -5.52 0.79 -40.16
CA GLU A 375 -5.54 -0.22 -41.22
C GLU A 375 -6.65 0.08 -42.24
N LYS A 376 -6.34 -0.06 -43.53
CA LYS A 376 -7.32 0.18 -44.61
C LYS A 376 -8.28 -1.01 -44.65
N LYS A 377 -9.55 -0.80 -44.30
CA LYS A 377 -10.58 -1.85 -44.34
C LYS A 377 -10.75 -2.33 -45.78
N ASN A 378 -10.40 -3.58 -46.06
CA ASN A 378 -10.65 -4.19 -47.37
C ASN A 378 -12.15 -4.51 -47.48
N GLU A 379 -12.89 -3.83 -48.37
CA GLU A 379 -14.35 -3.98 -48.49
C GLU A 379 -14.80 -5.34 -49.10
N GLY A 380 -13.89 -6.25 -49.42
CA GLY A 380 -14.18 -7.45 -50.20
C GLY A 380 -14.40 -8.79 -49.47
N LYS A 381 -14.32 -8.89 -48.14
CA LYS A 381 -14.52 -10.19 -47.43
C LYS A 381 -15.27 -10.04 -46.12
N LYS A 382 -16.58 -10.29 -46.17
CA LYS A 382 -17.39 -10.61 -44.98
C LYS A 382 -17.51 -12.12 -44.85
N ARG A 383 -16.79 -12.70 -43.88
CA ARG A 383 -17.32 -13.59 -42.82
C ARG A 383 -16.18 -14.38 -42.19
N GLY A 384 -15.77 -13.90 -41.03
CA GLY A 384 -14.95 -14.60 -40.04
C GLY A 384 -14.99 -13.74 -38.78
N THR A 385 -15.57 -14.29 -37.72
CA THR A 385 -15.76 -13.65 -36.42
C THR A 385 -14.43 -13.16 -35.85
N GLY A 386 -14.20 -11.85 -35.87
CA GLY A 386 -13.05 -11.22 -35.24
C GLY A 386 -13.41 -9.80 -34.87
N LEU A 387 -13.39 -9.51 -33.57
CA LEU A 387 -13.54 -8.16 -33.04
C LEU A 387 -12.71 -7.19 -33.88
N GLY A 388 -13.32 -6.12 -34.36
CA GLY A 388 -12.63 -5.07 -35.10
C GLY A 388 -11.39 -4.62 -34.33
N ARG A 389 -10.21 -4.92 -34.87
CA ARG A 389 -8.93 -4.41 -34.36
C ARG A 389 -8.97 -2.88 -34.48
N ARG A 390 -9.34 -2.21 -33.38
CA ARG A 390 -9.13 -0.78 -33.19
C ARG A 390 -7.66 -0.48 -33.45
N GLY A 391 -7.37 0.57 -34.23
CA GLY A 391 -6.00 0.98 -34.53
C GLY A 391 -5.13 1.03 -33.28
N LYS A 392 -4.00 0.32 -33.30
CA LYS A 392 -3.07 0.28 -32.17
C LYS A 392 -2.40 1.65 -32.05
N LYS A 393 -2.57 2.30 -30.90
CA LYS A 393 -1.81 3.51 -30.56
C LYS A 393 -0.52 3.08 -29.88
N LEU A 394 0.61 3.33 -30.53
CA LEU A 394 1.95 3.04 -30.03
C LEU A 394 2.66 4.36 -29.68
N LEU A 395 3.50 4.34 -28.66
CA LEU A 395 4.27 5.49 -28.20
C LEU A 395 5.75 5.23 -28.51
N MET A 396 6.39 6.10 -29.28
CA MET A 396 7.80 5.93 -29.62
C MET A 396 8.65 6.70 -28.61
N LEU A 397 9.49 5.97 -27.85
CA LEU A 397 10.38 6.54 -26.82
C LEU A 397 11.82 6.12 -27.14
N GLU A 398 12.45 6.90 -28.00
CA GLU A 398 13.78 6.63 -28.53
C GLU A 398 14.88 6.97 -27.50
N LYS A 399 14.75 8.08 -26.77
CA LYS A 399 15.73 8.55 -25.78
C LYS A 399 15.43 8.03 -24.37
N GLU A 400 16.48 7.76 -23.58
CA GLU A 400 16.35 7.32 -22.18
C GLU A 400 15.62 8.32 -21.29
N ARG A 401 15.90 9.62 -21.48
CA ARG A 401 15.22 10.73 -20.77
C ARG A 401 13.70 10.65 -20.93
N ASP A 402 13.23 10.31 -22.13
CA ASP A 402 11.80 10.21 -22.40
C ASP A 402 11.15 9.00 -21.70
N ARG A 403 11.92 7.93 -21.48
CA ARG A 403 11.48 6.75 -20.73
C ARG A 403 11.43 7.04 -19.24
N PHE A 404 12.44 7.72 -18.70
CA PHE A 404 12.46 8.21 -17.32
C PHE A 404 11.25 9.11 -17.04
N GLU A 405 11.04 10.12 -17.88
CA GLU A 405 9.94 11.07 -17.70
C GLU A 405 8.57 10.40 -17.82
N ALA A 406 8.41 9.42 -18.72
CA ALA A 406 7.18 8.63 -18.81
C ALA A 406 6.90 7.88 -17.49
N VAL A 407 7.91 7.27 -16.87
CA VAL A 407 7.78 6.56 -15.59
C VAL A 407 7.50 7.53 -14.44
N ARG A 408 8.14 8.69 -14.45
CA ARG A 408 7.91 9.74 -13.46
C ARG A 408 6.49 10.30 -13.52
N GLN A 409 5.98 10.55 -14.72
CA GLN A 409 4.60 10.97 -14.92
C GLN A 409 3.61 9.93 -14.39
N ILE A 410 3.88 8.64 -14.60
CA ILE A 410 3.09 7.54 -14.03
C ILE A 410 3.13 7.59 -12.50
N GLN A 411 4.31 7.69 -11.87
CA GLN A 411 4.42 7.81 -10.41
C GLN A 411 3.59 8.98 -9.86
N VAL A 412 3.70 10.17 -10.46
CA VAL A 412 2.94 11.35 -10.03
C VAL A 412 1.44 11.16 -10.23
N GLU A 413 1.01 10.59 -11.35
CA GLU A 413 -0.40 10.30 -11.62
C GLU A 413 -0.95 9.26 -10.63
N LEU A 414 -0.15 8.23 -10.30
CA LEU A 414 -0.50 7.21 -9.31
C LEU A 414 -0.60 7.77 -7.91
N MET A 415 0.29 8.68 -7.51
CA MET A 415 0.24 9.33 -6.20
C MET A 415 -1.00 10.22 -6.06
N ARG A 416 -1.36 10.97 -7.11
CA ARG A 416 -2.62 11.73 -7.16
C ARG A 416 -3.84 10.81 -7.15
N TRP A 417 -3.81 9.75 -7.94
CA TRP A 417 -4.88 8.74 -7.98
C TRP A 417 -5.06 8.08 -6.62
N LYS A 418 -3.98 7.69 -5.93
CA LYS A 418 -3.97 7.15 -4.56
C LYS A 418 -4.73 8.07 -3.62
N GLN A 419 -4.36 9.34 -3.59
CA GLN A 419 -4.99 10.33 -2.70
C GLN A 419 -6.47 10.52 -3.04
N SER A 420 -6.81 10.66 -4.33
CA SER A 420 -8.19 10.83 -4.77
C SER A 420 -9.06 9.60 -4.54
N TRP A 421 -8.51 8.39 -4.70
CA TRP A 421 -9.24 7.14 -4.42
C TRP A 421 -9.45 6.92 -2.94
N ALA A 422 -8.41 7.14 -2.12
CA ALA A 422 -8.55 7.06 -0.67
C ALA A 422 -9.58 8.09 -0.14
N ALA A 423 -9.57 9.31 -0.69
CA ALA A 423 -10.58 10.31 -0.37
C ALA A 423 -11.98 9.87 -0.86
N GLY A 424 -12.10 9.35 -2.08
CA GLY A 424 -13.35 8.86 -2.64
C GLY A 424 -13.96 7.69 -1.84
N THR A 425 -13.15 6.73 -1.41
CA THR A 425 -13.62 5.60 -0.58
C THR A 425 -14.02 6.06 0.82
N ALA A 426 -13.28 6.99 1.43
CA ALA A 426 -13.62 7.57 2.72
C ALA A 426 -14.96 8.34 2.68
N ILE A 427 -15.13 9.20 1.66
CA ILE A 427 -16.37 9.97 1.45
C ILE A 427 -17.55 9.02 1.21
N LEU A 428 -17.38 8.02 0.35
CA LEU A 428 -18.44 7.04 0.09
C LEU A 428 -18.82 6.28 1.37
N SER A 429 -17.84 5.83 2.14
CA SER A 429 -18.08 5.10 3.41
C SER A 429 -18.80 5.98 4.42
N PHE A 430 -18.44 7.26 4.52
CA PHE A 430 -19.12 8.23 5.38
C PHE A 430 -20.58 8.47 4.95
N ILE A 431 -20.83 8.68 3.65
CA ILE A 431 -22.20 8.90 3.13
C ILE A 431 -23.06 7.66 3.36
N LEU A 432 -22.52 6.45 3.14
CA LEU A 432 -23.23 5.20 3.41
C LEU A 432 -23.54 5.05 4.90
N LEU A 433 -22.57 5.27 5.78
CA LEU A 433 -22.79 5.21 7.23
C LEU A 433 -23.87 6.21 7.68
N TRP A 434 -23.82 7.43 7.15
CA TRP A 434 -24.74 8.51 7.49
C TRP A 434 -26.18 8.21 7.03
N THR A 435 -26.34 7.83 5.76
CA THR A 435 -27.67 7.59 5.16
C THR A 435 -28.31 6.28 5.65
N ILE A 436 -27.53 5.20 5.77
CA ILE A 436 -28.02 3.94 6.33
C ILE A 436 -28.34 4.11 7.82
N GLY A 437 -27.52 4.83 8.58
CA GLY A 437 -27.81 5.16 9.97
C GLY A 437 -29.14 5.89 10.11
N ALA A 438 -29.36 6.94 9.32
CA ALA A 438 -30.61 7.71 9.32
C ALA A 438 -31.83 6.84 8.94
N LEU A 439 -31.67 5.91 7.99
CA LEU A 439 -32.73 4.97 7.62
C LEU A 439 -33.10 4.06 8.79
N VAL A 440 -32.12 3.54 9.53
CA VAL A 440 -32.39 2.72 10.71
C VAL A 440 -33.05 3.55 11.81
N PHE A 441 -32.56 4.75 12.12
CA PHE A 441 -33.18 5.61 13.13
C PHE A 441 -34.61 6.01 12.78
N MET A 442 -34.91 6.22 11.50
CA MET A 442 -36.28 6.45 11.05
C MET A 442 -37.19 5.27 11.41
N PHE A 443 -36.72 4.02 11.30
CA PHE A 443 -37.51 2.85 11.71
C PHE A 443 -37.59 2.69 13.22
N THR A 444 -36.51 2.92 13.96
CA THR A 444 -36.47 2.70 15.41
C THR A 444 -37.22 3.77 16.20
N GLU A 445 -37.15 5.03 15.77
CA GLU A 445 -37.75 6.19 16.46
C GLU A 445 -39.16 6.53 15.95
N LYS A 446 -39.64 5.87 14.89
CA LYS A 446 -40.98 6.12 14.32
C LYS A 446 -42.10 6.01 15.36
N ARG A 447 -41.99 5.02 16.25
CA ARG A 447 -43.02 4.72 17.26
C ARG A 447 -43.16 5.82 18.31
N ILE A 448 -42.04 6.45 18.70
CA ILE A 448 -41.98 7.33 19.87
C ILE A 448 -42.03 8.79 19.45
N SER A 449 -41.11 9.17 18.58
CA SER A 449 -40.86 10.58 18.23
C SER A 449 -41.39 10.94 16.83
N ASN A 450 -41.92 9.96 16.08
CA ASN A 450 -42.43 10.10 14.71
C ASN A 450 -41.52 10.97 13.81
N LEU A 451 -40.21 10.76 13.91
CA LEU A 451 -39.21 11.53 13.18
C LEU A 451 -39.24 11.23 11.68
N GLY A 452 -39.17 12.28 10.87
CA GLY A 452 -38.98 12.13 9.43
C GLY A 452 -37.58 11.62 9.10
N TYR A 453 -37.40 11.13 7.87
CA TYR A 453 -36.07 10.73 7.40
C TYR A 453 -35.06 11.90 7.43
N PHE A 454 -35.51 13.12 7.14
CA PHE A 454 -34.65 14.31 7.19
C PHE A 454 -34.19 14.65 8.61
N ASP A 455 -35.08 14.53 9.60
CA ASP A 455 -34.73 14.74 11.01
C ASP A 455 -33.69 13.71 11.47
N CYS A 456 -33.84 12.46 11.01
CA CYS A 456 -32.86 11.40 11.27
C CYS A 456 -31.52 11.66 10.56
N LEU A 457 -31.53 12.22 9.35
CA LEU A 457 -30.30 12.65 8.66
C LEU A 457 -29.62 13.78 9.43
N TYR A 458 -30.38 14.78 9.87
CA TYR A 458 -29.85 15.88 10.69
C TYR A 458 -29.25 15.36 12.00
N PHE A 459 -29.99 14.53 12.73
CA PHE A 459 -29.53 13.87 13.97
C PHE A 459 -28.21 13.12 13.75
N CYS A 460 -28.15 12.25 12.74
CA CYS A 460 -26.93 11.49 12.45
C CYS A 460 -25.76 12.42 12.09
N PHE A 461 -26.00 13.50 11.34
CA PHE A 461 -24.94 14.44 10.97
C PHE A 461 -24.36 15.17 12.19
N VAL A 462 -25.25 15.68 13.06
CA VAL A 462 -24.88 16.36 14.31
C VAL A 462 -24.14 15.41 15.25
N ALA A 463 -24.53 14.14 15.32
CA ALA A 463 -23.86 13.11 16.10
C ALA A 463 -22.48 12.73 15.53
N LEU A 464 -22.36 12.53 14.20
CA LEU A 464 -21.09 12.18 13.54
C LEU A 464 -20.04 13.29 13.66
N LEU A 465 -20.47 14.55 13.70
CA LEU A 465 -19.59 15.70 13.91
C LEU A 465 -19.33 16.01 15.38
N THR A 466 -19.85 15.20 16.31
CA THR A 466 -19.67 15.40 17.76
C THR A 466 -20.15 16.79 18.22
N ILE A 467 -21.17 17.35 17.55
CA ILE A 467 -21.77 18.65 17.93
C ILE A 467 -22.77 18.45 19.07
N GLY A 468 -23.64 17.45 18.92
CA GLY A 468 -24.59 17.00 19.95
C GLY A 468 -25.43 18.10 20.60
N TYR A 469 -26.18 18.87 19.82
CA TYR A 469 -27.06 19.93 20.36
C TYR A 469 -28.05 19.45 21.43
N GLY A 470 -28.45 18.17 21.39
CA GLY A 470 -29.38 17.57 22.35
C GLY A 470 -30.86 17.80 22.03
N ASP A 471 -31.15 18.45 20.90
CA ASP A 471 -32.50 18.64 20.40
C ASP A 471 -33.14 17.33 19.92
N LEU A 472 -32.34 16.46 19.29
CA LEU A 472 -32.68 15.08 18.95
C LEU A 472 -31.70 14.10 19.60
N SER A 473 -32.26 13.11 20.31
CA SER A 473 -31.53 11.97 20.85
C SER A 473 -32.36 10.69 20.70
N PRO A 474 -31.73 9.50 20.61
CA PRO A 474 -32.42 8.22 20.51
C PRO A 474 -33.12 7.91 21.83
N LYS A 475 -34.45 7.77 21.78
CA LYS A 475 -35.29 7.45 22.95
C LYS A 475 -35.83 6.03 22.91
N SER A 476 -35.78 5.38 21.74
CA SER A 476 -36.26 4.02 21.55
C SER A 476 -35.36 2.98 22.21
N SER A 477 -35.99 1.95 22.75
CA SER A 477 -35.30 0.78 23.34
C SER A 477 -34.38 0.06 22.35
N LEU A 478 -34.63 0.18 21.04
CA LEU A 478 -33.73 -0.30 19.98
C LEU A 478 -32.79 0.80 19.47
N GLY A 479 -33.24 2.06 19.50
CA GLY A 479 -32.47 3.22 19.03
C GLY A 479 -31.17 3.42 19.80
N LYS A 480 -31.20 3.33 21.15
CA LYS A 480 -30.01 3.49 22.00
C LYS A 480 -28.96 2.38 21.79
N PRO A 481 -29.30 1.07 21.85
CA PRO A 481 -28.34 0.00 21.54
C PRO A 481 -27.78 0.09 20.11
N PHE A 482 -28.61 0.45 19.13
CA PHE A 482 -28.14 0.66 17.76
C PHE A 482 -27.15 1.83 17.68
N PHE A 483 -27.43 2.95 18.35
CA PHE A 483 -26.52 4.09 18.41
C PHE A 483 -25.16 3.73 19.01
N ILE A 484 -25.13 2.90 20.05
CA ILE A 484 -23.90 2.36 20.65
C ILE A 484 -23.05 1.62 19.60
N VAL A 485 -23.65 0.72 18.81
CA VAL A 485 -22.91 -0.01 17.76
C VAL A 485 -22.50 0.91 16.61
N TRP A 486 -23.43 1.73 16.13
CA TRP A 486 -23.22 2.62 14.98
C TRP A 486 -22.13 3.66 15.26
N SER A 487 -22.09 4.24 16.46
CA SER A 487 -21.09 5.26 16.82
C SER A 487 -19.67 4.69 16.97
N ILE A 488 -19.49 3.44 17.41
CA ILE A 488 -18.16 2.79 17.39
C ILE A 488 -17.64 2.61 15.96
N VAL A 489 -18.52 2.23 15.02
CA VAL A 489 -18.17 2.11 13.60
C VAL A 489 -17.90 3.50 12.97
N ALA A 490 -18.56 4.54 13.47
CA ALA A 490 -18.39 5.90 12.99
C ALA A 490 -17.00 6.47 13.28
N VAL A 491 -16.43 6.22 14.46
CA VAL A 491 -15.11 6.75 14.86
C VAL A 491 -14.02 6.51 13.80
N PRO A 492 -13.77 5.28 13.30
CA PRO A 492 -12.83 5.03 12.21
C PRO A 492 -13.12 5.84 10.96
N ILE A 493 -14.39 5.83 10.53
CA ILE A 493 -14.79 6.36 9.23
C ILE A 493 -14.64 7.88 9.22
N VAL A 494 -15.08 8.56 10.28
CA VAL A 494 -14.94 10.01 10.45
C VAL A 494 -13.46 10.39 10.56
N THR A 495 -12.66 9.63 11.32
CA THR A 495 -11.21 9.87 11.44
C THR A 495 -10.51 9.83 10.08
N VAL A 496 -10.78 8.79 9.28
CA VAL A 496 -10.18 8.62 7.94
C VAL A 496 -10.67 9.73 6.99
N LEU A 497 -11.94 10.11 7.09
CA LEU A 497 -12.48 11.22 6.31
C LEU A 497 -11.78 12.55 6.65
N ILE A 498 -11.63 12.88 7.94
CA ILE A 498 -10.95 14.10 8.39
C ILE A 498 -9.53 14.15 7.84
N GLN A 499 -8.80 13.04 7.85
CA GLN A 499 -7.44 12.97 7.31
C GLN A 499 -7.39 13.14 5.79
N ALA A 500 -8.30 12.51 5.06
CA ALA A 500 -8.38 12.63 3.61
C ALA A 500 -8.79 14.05 3.19
N MET A 501 -9.74 14.64 3.91
CA MET A 501 -10.18 16.02 3.69
C MET A 501 -9.09 17.01 4.05
N SER A 502 -8.40 16.87 5.18
CA SER A 502 -7.34 17.79 5.60
C SER A 502 -6.27 17.99 4.51
N LYS A 503 -5.78 16.90 3.92
CA LYS A 503 -4.78 16.96 2.83
C LYS A 503 -5.32 17.68 1.57
N THR A 504 -6.59 17.44 1.25
CA THR A 504 -7.23 17.98 0.05
C THR A 504 -7.63 19.45 0.23
N VAL A 505 -8.25 19.77 1.36
CA VAL A 505 -8.74 21.10 1.73
C VAL A 505 -7.56 22.05 1.94
N VAL A 506 -6.50 21.66 2.65
CA VAL A 506 -5.30 22.51 2.79
C VAL A 506 -4.71 22.84 1.42
N THR A 507 -4.64 21.87 0.51
CA THR A 507 -4.17 22.12 -0.86
C THR A 507 -5.11 23.03 -1.65
N ALA A 508 -6.43 22.85 -1.50
CA ALA A 508 -7.44 23.66 -2.18
C ALA A 508 -7.46 25.11 -1.65
N VAL A 509 -7.41 25.28 -0.33
CA VAL A 509 -7.31 26.58 0.33
C VAL A 509 -6.02 27.27 -0.07
N ASN A 510 -4.87 26.59 0.00
CA ASN A 510 -3.60 27.17 -0.46
C ASN A 510 -3.67 27.59 -1.93
N ARG A 511 -4.23 26.78 -2.83
CA ARG A 511 -4.44 27.19 -4.23
C ARG A 511 -5.38 28.40 -4.35
N GLY A 512 -6.43 28.45 -3.54
CA GLY A 512 -7.35 29.59 -3.47
C GLY A 512 -6.63 30.85 -3.02
N THR A 513 -5.86 30.76 -1.93
CA THR A 513 -5.02 31.84 -1.39
C THR A 513 -3.97 32.29 -2.38
N PHE A 514 -3.26 31.39 -3.05
CA PHE A 514 -2.28 31.75 -4.08
C PHE A 514 -2.94 32.40 -5.28
N ARG A 515 -4.11 31.93 -5.73
CA ARG A 515 -4.88 32.61 -6.79
C ARG A 515 -5.33 34.01 -6.36
N LEU A 516 -5.77 34.16 -5.11
CA LEU A 516 -6.11 35.47 -4.53
C LEU A 516 -4.89 36.38 -4.42
N ALA A 517 -3.73 35.83 -4.01
CA ALA A 517 -2.47 36.55 -3.92
C ALA A 517 -1.92 36.94 -5.29
N ASP A 518 -2.00 36.05 -6.29
CA ASP A 518 -1.68 36.34 -7.69
C ASP A 518 -2.66 37.39 -8.27
N PHE A 519 -3.90 37.44 -7.78
CA PHE A 519 -4.88 38.45 -8.18
C PHE A 519 -4.65 39.81 -7.50
N THR A 520 -4.23 39.84 -6.23
CA THR A 520 -4.19 41.06 -5.40
C THR A 520 -2.80 41.60 -5.09
N VAL A 521 -1.82 40.72 -4.83
CA VAL A 521 -0.49 41.07 -4.30
C VAL A 521 0.59 41.01 -5.39
N MET A 522 0.49 40.10 -6.36
CA MET A 522 1.44 40.00 -7.50
C MET A 522 0.72 39.68 -8.82
N PRO A 523 0.15 40.68 -9.53
CA PRO A 523 -0.54 40.45 -10.79
C PRO A 523 0.44 39.99 -11.87
N LYS A 524 0.50 38.67 -12.11
CA LYS A 524 1.15 38.10 -13.30
C LYS A 524 0.33 38.47 -14.53
N LYS A 525 0.98 38.99 -15.59
CA LYS A 525 0.31 39.31 -16.87
C LYS A 525 -0.32 38.03 -17.46
N GLY A 526 -1.63 38.05 -17.76
CA GLY A 526 -2.33 36.97 -18.49
C GLY A 526 -3.40 36.18 -17.72
N VAL A 527 -3.58 36.39 -16.41
CA VAL A 527 -4.55 35.63 -15.59
C VAL A 527 -6.01 35.87 -16.01
N PHE A 528 -6.33 37.09 -16.44
CA PHE A 528 -7.68 37.48 -16.89
C PHE A 528 -8.10 36.77 -18.20
N ASP A 529 -7.13 36.53 -19.10
CA ASP A 529 -7.37 35.93 -20.41
C ASP A 529 -7.64 34.41 -20.32
N GLN A 530 -7.05 33.75 -19.32
CA GLN A 530 -7.32 32.35 -18.99
C GLN A 530 -8.70 32.13 -18.36
N PHE A 531 -9.16 33.07 -17.54
CA PHE A 531 -10.48 33.01 -16.88
C PHE A 531 -11.63 33.16 -17.88
N LEU A 532 -11.51 34.10 -18.83
CA LEU A 532 -12.53 34.34 -19.87
C LEU A 532 -12.66 33.20 -20.89
N LYS A 533 -11.56 32.49 -21.20
CA LYS A 533 -11.57 31.36 -22.15
C LYS A 533 -12.10 30.05 -21.53
N GLY A 534 -12.12 29.92 -20.21
CA GLY A 534 -12.55 28.69 -19.51
C GLY A 534 -14.07 28.48 -19.42
N THR A 535 -14.88 29.51 -19.69
CA THR A 535 -16.34 29.47 -19.50
C THR A 535 -17.16 29.26 -20.77
N ASN A 536 -16.58 29.35 -21.96
CA ASN A 536 -17.32 29.31 -23.24
C ASN A 536 -16.78 28.26 -24.25
N ASN A 537 -16.89 26.96 -23.93
CA ASN A 537 -17.24 25.86 -24.88
C ASN A 537 -16.81 24.48 -24.34
N PRO A 538 -17.75 23.57 -24.00
CA PRO A 538 -17.40 22.17 -23.73
C PRO A 538 -17.21 21.32 -25.00
N ALA A 539 -17.42 21.87 -26.20
CA ALA A 539 -17.47 21.11 -27.46
C ALA A 539 -16.28 21.30 -28.42
N SER A 540 -15.30 22.18 -28.13
CA SER A 540 -14.16 22.45 -29.02
C SER A 540 -12.80 21.93 -28.51
N ALA A 541 -12.74 21.24 -27.37
CA ALA A 541 -11.50 20.69 -26.80
C ALA A 541 -10.83 19.54 -27.60
N GLY A 542 -11.26 19.29 -28.84
CA GLY A 542 -10.81 18.17 -29.69
C GLY A 542 -10.00 18.56 -30.94
N ARG A 543 -9.77 19.85 -31.23
CA ARG A 543 -9.08 20.27 -32.46
C ARG A 543 -8.34 21.59 -32.26
N GLY A 544 -7.05 21.49 -31.95
CA GLY A 544 -6.15 22.62 -31.78
C GLY A 544 -4.80 22.09 -31.29
N GLY A 545 -4.22 21.16 -32.06
CA GLY A 545 -2.87 20.67 -31.86
C GLY A 545 -2.01 21.28 -32.95
N GLY A 546 -1.17 22.23 -32.57
CA GLY A 546 -0.25 22.96 -33.42
C GLY A 546 0.08 24.28 -32.73
N GLU A 547 1.32 24.40 -32.27
CA GLU A 547 1.95 25.65 -31.80
C GLU A 547 1.54 26.15 -30.39
N GLU A 548 1.79 25.31 -29.37
CA GLU A 548 2.21 25.76 -28.03
C GLU A 548 3.28 24.76 -27.53
N GLU A 549 4.40 24.68 -28.24
CA GLU A 549 5.66 24.16 -27.68
C GLU A 549 6.41 25.33 -27.03
N GLU A 550 7.09 25.04 -25.91
CA GLU A 550 7.87 25.93 -25.04
C GLU A 550 7.09 26.81 -24.04
N GLU A 551 6.55 26.19 -22.97
CA GLU A 551 6.66 26.73 -21.57
C GLU A 551 5.88 25.95 -20.50
N LYS A 552 5.26 24.80 -20.81
CA LYS A 552 4.51 24.01 -19.80
C LYS A 552 5.16 22.66 -19.54
N GLY A 553 6.22 22.68 -18.75
CA GLY A 553 6.96 21.47 -18.39
C GLY A 553 7.85 21.61 -17.16
N LYS A 554 7.55 22.50 -16.21
CA LYS A 554 8.18 22.43 -14.87
C LYS A 554 7.17 21.96 -13.85
N ALA A 555 7.41 20.75 -13.33
CA ALA A 555 6.85 20.31 -12.06
C ALA A 555 7.16 21.38 -10.99
N PRO A 556 6.33 21.53 -9.94
CA PRO A 556 6.70 22.41 -8.84
C PRO A 556 8.02 21.93 -8.24
N GLU A 557 9.10 22.69 -8.48
CA GLU A 557 10.40 22.50 -7.84
C GLU A 557 10.23 22.75 -6.34
N ILE A 558 9.89 21.69 -5.59
CA ILE A 558 9.97 21.68 -4.13
C ILE A 558 11.32 21.07 -3.79
N GLY A 559 12.31 21.95 -3.63
CA GLY A 559 13.69 21.59 -3.32
C GLY A 559 14.64 22.30 -4.28
N GLY A 560 15.36 23.32 -3.80
CA GLY A 560 16.37 24.00 -4.62
C GLY A 560 17.36 22.98 -5.17
N GLU A 561 17.63 23.06 -6.48
CA GLU A 561 18.68 22.31 -7.15
C GLU A 561 20.00 22.53 -6.40
N ARG A 562 20.40 21.56 -5.56
CA ARG A 562 21.81 21.43 -5.18
C ARG A 562 22.48 20.77 -6.37
N ARG A 563 23.10 21.56 -7.25
CA ARG A 563 23.99 21.04 -8.28
C ARG A 563 25.22 20.49 -7.58
N TRP A 564 25.29 19.16 -7.47
CA TRP A 564 26.44 18.44 -6.92
C TRP A 564 27.59 18.31 -7.92
N PHE A 565 27.33 18.59 -9.20
CA PHE A 565 28.22 18.31 -10.33
C PHE A 565 28.23 19.52 -11.26
N GLU A 566 29.12 20.48 -11.01
CA GLU A 566 29.28 21.66 -11.87
C GLU A 566 30.39 21.45 -12.93
N ASP A 567 31.24 20.43 -12.76
CA ASP A 567 32.47 20.23 -13.53
C ASP A 567 32.49 19.00 -14.47
N VAL A 568 31.36 18.28 -14.66
CA VAL A 568 31.32 17.05 -15.49
C VAL A 568 30.70 17.33 -16.85
N ASP A 569 31.50 17.14 -17.92
CA ASP A 569 31.10 17.37 -19.31
C ASP A 569 29.85 16.53 -19.69
N PRO A 570 28.72 17.15 -20.09
CA PRO A 570 27.44 16.44 -20.25
C PRO A 570 27.33 15.57 -21.51
N GLU A 571 28.31 15.57 -22.42
CA GLU A 571 28.24 14.86 -23.72
C GLU A 571 28.64 13.37 -23.68
N ILE A 572 29.30 12.88 -22.63
CA ILE A 572 29.77 11.48 -22.59
C ILE A 572 28.62 10.54 -22.18
N ALA A 573 28.25 9.62 -23.08
CA ALA A 573 27.29 8.57 -22.79
C ALA A 573 27.88 7.53 -21.81
N PRO A 574 27.09 6.93 -20.89
CA PRO A 574 27.59 5.95 -19.92
C PRO A 574 28.31 4.76 -20.58
N ASP A 575 27.88 4.38 -21.78
CA ASP A 575 28.41 3.26 -22.56
C ASP A 575 29.79 3.54 -23.20
N GLU A 576 30.24 4.79 -23.20
CA GLU A 576 31.51 5.23 -23.79
C GLU A 576 32.64 5.39 -22.76
N ILE A 577 32.38 5.13 -21.47
CA ILE A 577 33.38 5.27 -20.41
C ILE A 577 34.29 4.02 -20.41
N PRO A 578 35.60 4.16 -20.69
CA PRO A 578 36.51 3.04 -20.64
C PRO A 578 36.64 2.53 -19.18
N PRO A 579 36.70 1.21 -18.94
CA PRO A 579 36.92 0.69 -17.61
C PRO A 579 38.23 1.22 -17.04
N ALA A 580 38.29 1.39 -15.71
CA ALA A 580 39.44 1.90 -14.98
C ALA A 580 40.75 1.08 -15.21
N GLU A 581 40.67 -0.06 -15.88
CA GLU A 581 41.78 -0.92 -16.29
C GLU A 581 42.54 -0.42 -17.55
N SER A 582 42.10 0.66 -18.21
CA SER A 582 42.75 1.18 -19.42
C SER A 582 43.99 2.04 -19.10
N SER A 583 45.15 1.60 -19.59
CA SER A 583 46.51 1.98 -19.20
C SER A 583 47.03 3.33 -19.76
N THR A 584 46.32 4.43 -19.54
CA THR A 584 46.85 5.78 -19.75
C THR A 584 46.88 6.56 -18.44
N VAL A 585 47.91 7.40 -18.25
CA VAL A 585 48.08 8.23 -17.04
C VAL A 585 46.84 9.10 -16.77
N ASP A 586 46.20 9.59 -17.84
CA ASP A 586 44.98 10.41 -17.77
C ASP A 586 43.75 9.64 -17.25
N ASN A 587 43.68 8.32 -17.48
CA ASN A 587 42.55 7.49 -17.04
C ASN A 587 42.65 7.14 -15.55
N ALA A 588 43.86 7.04 -15.00
CA ALA A 588 44.10 6.80 -13.58
C ALA A 588 43.75 8.02 -12.72
N THR A 589 44.07 9.22 -13.18
CA THR A 589 43.67 10.48 -12.52
C THR A 589 42.15 10.66 -12.54
N HIS A 590 41.50 10.39 -13.67
CA HIS A 590 40.05 10.46 -13.80
C HIS A 590 39.33 9.43 -12.91
N ALA A 591 39.88 8.22 -12.76
CA ALA A 591 39.33 7.19 -11.85
C ALA A 591 39.46 7.58 -10.36
N ALA A 592 40.53 8.27 -9.98
CA ALA A 592 40.72 8.76 -8.61
C ALA A 592 39.76 9.92 -8.28
N GLU A 593 39.51 10.83 -9.23
CA GLU A 593 38.51 11.89 -9.11
C GLU A 593 37.10 11.33 -8.96
N LEU A 594 36.72 10.35 -9.79
CA LEU A 594 35.44 9.65 -9.67
C LEU A 594 35.27 8.95 -8.32
N ALA A 595 36.33 8.36 -7.77
CA ALA A 595 36.30 7.72 -6.45
C ALA A 595 36.14 8.73 -5.29
N GLN A 596 36.71 9.92 -5.41
CA GLN A 596 36.46 11.01 -4.46
C GLN A 596 35.02 11.49 -4.55
N MET A 597 34.50 11.73 -5.76
CA MET A 597 33.11 12.10 -5.98
C MET A 597 32.13 11.03 -5.47
N LEU A 598 32.47 9.74 -5.62
CA LEU A 598 31.69 8.63 -5.06
C LEU A 598 31.55 8.74 -3.53
N CYS A 599 32.65 9.04 -2.82
CA CYS A 599 32.61 9.17 -1.36
C CYS A 599 31.78 10.38 -0.90
N GLU A 600 31.85 11.49 -1.61
CA GLU A 600 31.08 12.70 -1.30
C GLU A 600 29.58 12.51 -1.58
N THR A 601 29.24 11.90 -2.71
CA THR A 601 27.87 11.58 -3.08
C THR A 601 27.25 10.56 -2.12
N ILE A 602 27.98 9.56 -1.65
CA ILE A 602 27.51 8.65 -0.59
C ILE A 602 27.12 9.42 0.68
N LYS A 603 27.97 10.37 1.13
CA LYS A 603 27.65 11.22 2.30
C LYS A 603 26.44 12.13 2.07
N ALA A 604 26.21 12.56 0.84
CA ALA A 604 25.06 13.36 0.47
C ALA A 604 23.76 12.54 0.46
N VAL A 605 23.76 11.44 -0.28
CA VAL A 605 22.62 10.53 -0.40
C VAL A 605 22.25 9.94 0.97
N ALA A 606 23.23 9.61 1.82
CA ALA A 606 22.98 9.16 3.19
C ALA A 606 22.24 10.19 4.07
N ARG A 607 22.38 11.49 3.77
CA ARG A 607 21.58 12.54 4.42
C ARG A 607 20.17 12.58 3.84
N ASP A 608 20.04 12.40 2.52
CA ASP A 608 18.75 12.43 1.83
C ASP A 608 17.84 11.24 2.20
N VAL A 609 18.40 10.09 2.58
CA VAL A 609 17.65 8.94 3.13
C VAL A 609 16.87 9.30 4.41
N ARG A 610 17.31 10.30 5.18
CA ARG A 610 16.67 10.69 6.45
C ARG A 610 15.48 11.64 6.29
N ILE A 611 15.19 12.09 5.07
CA ILE A 611 14.13 13.06 4.78
C ILE A 611 12.81 12.32 4.52
N ASP A 612 11.71 12.73 5.17
CA ASP A 612 10.35 12.21 4.94
C ASP A 612 9.41 13.32 4.45
N PRO A 613 8.79 13.20 3.25
CA PRO A 613 8.91 12.11 2.28
C PRO A 613 10.28 12.06 1.60
N GLY A 614 10.74 10.84 1.29
CA GLY A 614 12.04 10.59 0.66
C GLY A 614 12.29 11.43 -0.57
N ARG A 615 13.53 11.93 -0.71
CA ARG A 615 13.94 12.75 -1.86
C ARG A 615 13.75 11.98 -3.15
N GLN A 616 13.20 12.67 -4.16
CA GLN A 616 13.09 12.13 -5.51
C GLN A 616 14.05 12.90 -6.42
N TYR A 617 14.88 12.18 -7.19
CA TYR A 617 15.96 12.80 -7.96
C TYR A 617 15.54 13.17 -9.38
N SER A 618 16.23 14.14 -9.98
CA SER A 618 16.06 14.49 -11.40
C SER A 618 16.72 13.46 -12.32
N PHE A 619 16.43 13.52 -13.61
CA PHE A 619 17.08 12.65 -14.60
C PHE A 619 18.59 12.88 -14.64
N GLU A 620 19.01 14.14 -14.51
CA GLU A 620 20.42 14.53 -14.53
C GLU A 620 21.16 13.97 -13.31
N GLU A 621 20.59 14.08 -12.10
CA GLU A 621 21.13 13.45 -10.89
C GLU A 621 21.23 11.92 -11.03
N TRP A 622 20.18 11.29 -11.56
CA TRP A 622 20.15 9.85 -11.84
C TRP A 622 21.23 9.40 -12.84
N ARG A 623 21.51 10.23 -13.84
CA ARG A 623 22.58 9.97 -14.82
C ARG A 623 23.95 9.98 -14.14
N GLU A 624 24.22 10.95 -13.29
CA GLU A 624 25.49 11.03 -12.55
C GLU A 624 25.65 9.88 -11.55
N PHE A 625 24.59 9.47 -10.86
CA PHE A 625 24.62 8.24 -10.05
C PHE A 625 24.92 7.00 -10.88
N THR A 626 24.33 6.90 -12.08
CA THR A 626 24.56 5.77 -12.98
C THR A 626 26.01 5.71 -13.47
N LYS A 627 26.61 6.87 -13.80
CA LYS A 627 28.05 6.97 -14.12
C LYS A 627 28.92 6.47 -12.95
N LEU A 628 28.63 6.92 -11.73
CA LEU A 628 29.33 6.49 -10.53
C LEU A 628 29.15 5.00 -10.20
N ILE A 629 28.01 4.40 -10.56
CA ILE A 629 27.81 2.96 -10.38
C ILE A 629 28.57 2.17 -11.46
N GLN A 630 28.55 2.65 -12.70
CA GLN A 630 29.08 1.92 -13.86
C GLN A 630 30.60 2.01 -14.03
N PHE A 631 31.29 3.06 -13.57
CA PHE A 631 32.76 3.17 -13.77
C PHE A 631 33.57 2.05 -13.07
N THR A 632 32.96 1.41 -12.06
CA THR A 632 33.55 0.27 -11.33
C THR A 632 33.20 -1.11 -11.93
N LYS A 633 32.59 -1.14 -13.12
CA LYS A 633 32.19 -2.37 -13.80
C LYS A 633 33.41 -3.02 -14.47
N THR A 634 33.86 -4.16 -13.94
CA THR A 634 34.88 -5.00 -14.59
C THR A 634 34.24 -5.94 -15.61
N GLY A 635 34.80 -6.00 -16.82
CA GLY A 635 34.34 -6.89 -17.89
C GLY A 635 34.66 -8.38 -17.67
N ARG A 636 35.41 -8.73 -16.62
CA ARG A 636 35.87 -10.10 -16.34
C ARG A 636 35.46 -10.56 -14.94
N GLY A 637 34.37 -11.32 -14.87
CA GLY A 637 34.08 -12.22 -13.74
C GLY A 637 32.76 -11.97 -13.01
N GLY A 638 31.75 -12.78 -13.33
CA GLY A 638 30.79 -13.31 -12.36
C GLY A 638 29.59 -12.45 -11.92
N GLU A 639 29.74 -11.14 -11.71
CA GLU A 639 28.63 -10.30 -11.22
C GLU A 639 28.10 -9.40 -12.34
N GLN A 640 27.13 -9.92 -13.08
CA GLN A 640 26.39 -9.17 -14.09
C GLN A 640 25.50 -8.15 -13.38
N LEU A 641 26.00 -6.93 -13.21
CA LEU A 641 25.18 -5.75 -12.88
C LEU A 641 24.04 -5.70 -13.91
N THR A 642 22.81 -5.94 -13.45
CA THR A 642 21.64 -6.07 -14.31
C THR A 642 21.44 -4.74 -15.02
N GLU A 643 21.63 -4.71 -16.33
CA GLU A 643 21.39 -3.55 -17.17
C GLU A 643 19.90 -3.22 -17.09
N TRP A 644 19.54 -2.16 -16.37
CA TRP A 644 18.15 -1.82 -16.09
C TRP A 644 17.59 -0.88 -17.15
N ASP A 645 16.38 -1.17 -17.60
CA ASP A 645 15.57 -0.24 -18.40
C ASP A 645 14.65 0.54 -17.45
N TRP A 646 14.53 1.86 -17.63
CA TRP A 646 13.65 2.70 -16.81
C TRP A 646 12.20 2.19 -16.76
N ILE A 647 11.74 1.49 -17.81
CA ILE A 647 10.39 0.92 -17.92
C ILE A 647 10.37 -0.60 -17.60
N GLY A 648 11.56 -1.22 -17.50
CA GLY A 648 11.76 -2.65 -17.26
C GLY A 648 11.35 -3.12 -15.86
N GLU A 649 11.39 -4.43 -15.62
CA GLU A 649 11.03 -5.01 -14.31
C GLU A 649 12.05 -4.63 -13.24
N ASP A 650 13.29 -4.44 -13.66
CA ASP A 650 14.43 -4.08 -12.83
C ASP A 650 14.61 -2.55 -12.67
N SER A 651 13.57 -1.77 -12.99
CA SER A 651 13.64 -0.31 -12.92
C SER A 651 13.85 0.17 -11.47
N PRO A 652 14.86 1.01 -11.20
CA PRO A 652 15.12 1.53 -9.86
C PRO A 652 13.96 2.36 -9.31
N LEU A 653 13.22 3.05 -10.20
CA LEU A 653 12.07 3.89 -9.86
C LEU A 653 10.83 3.09 -9.44
N LEU A 654 10.83 1.78 -9.63
CA LEU A 654 9.70 0.90 -9.32
C LEU A 654 9.98 -0.04 -8.16
N THR A 655 11.13 0.11 -7.51
CA THR A 655 11.48 -0.68 -6.32
C THR A 655 10.64 -0.26 -5.12
N ASP A 656 10.52 -1.16 -4.15
CA ASP A 656 9.80 -0.93 -2.88
C ASP A 656 10.59 -0.02 -1.92
N VAL A 657 11.81 0.31 -2.29
CA VAL A 657 12.82 1.03 -1.51
C VAL A 657 12.83 2.49 -1.98
N GLY A 658 13.10 3.45 -1.09
CA GLY A 658 13.18 4.85 -1.47
C GLY A 658 14.32 5.09 -2.47
N GLU A 659 14.18 6.05 -3.41
CA GLU A 659 15.22 6.32 -4.42
C GLU A 659 16.59 6.58 -3.79
N ALA A 660 16.63 7.36 -2.70
CA ALA A 660 17.88 7.65 -1.99
C ALA A 660 18.49 6.40 -1.34
N GLU A 661 17.67 5.51 -0.78
CA GLU A 661 18.14 4.28 -0.16
C GLU A 661 18.66 3.30 -1.21
N TRP A 662 17.93 3.17 -2.33
CA TRP A 662 18.36 2.36 -3.47
C TRP A 662 19.69 2.85 -4.04
N VAL A 663 19.82 4.17 -4.27
CA VAL A 663 21.06 4.77 -4.78
C VAL A 663 22.21 4.57 -3.80
N LEU A 664 21.97 4.77 -2.49
CA LEU A 664 23.01 4.59 -1.47
C LEU A 664 23.57 3.17 -1.47
N GLU A 665 22.71 2.15 -1.51
CA GLU A 665 23.15 0.75 -1.58
C GLU A 665 24.06 0.50 -2.78
N ARG A 666 23.69 1.02 -3.96
CA ARG A 666 24.46 0.81 -5.18
C ARG A 666 25.77 1.59 -5.20
N LEU A 667 25.80 2.80 -4.67
CA LEU A 667 27.04 3.58 -4.55
C LEU A 667 28.00 2.93 -3.55
N VAL A 668 27.50 2.40 -2.42
CA VAL A 668 28.33 1.66 -1.46
C VAL A 668 28.86 0.36 -2.07
N GLU A 669 28.04 -0.35 -2.84
CA GLU A 669 28.48 -1.54 -3.58
C GLU A 669 29.58 -1.19 -4.59
N SER A 670 29.41 -0.10 -5.34
CA SER A 670 30.43 0.42 -6.26
C SER A 670 31.73 0.78 -5.54
N LEU A 671 31.66 1.44 -4.38
CA LEU A 671 32.83 1.75 -3.56
C LEU A 671 33.55 0.46 -3.13
N GLY A 672 32.79 -0.55 -2.70
CA GLY A 672 33.31 -1.87 -2.34
C GLY A 672 34.02 -2.57 -3.51
N ARG A 673 33.50 -2.44 -4.74
CA ARG A 673 34.16 -2.96 -5.95
C ARG A 673 35.45 -2.21 -6.24
N TRP A 674 35.44 -0.89 -6.17
CA TRP A 674 36.63 -0.08 -6.40
C TRP A 674 37.77 -0.41 -5.43
N VAL A 675 37.46 -0.57 -4.13
CA VAL A 675 38.46 -0.98 -3.13
C VAL A 675 39.08 -2.34 -3.46
N ARG A 676 38.26 -3.34 -3.86
CA ARG A 676 38.76 -4.65 -4.28
C ARG A 676 39.65 -4.58 -5.52
N MET A 677 39.32 -3.73 -6.48
CA MET A 677 40.15 -3.50 -7.67
C MET A 677 41.51 -2.88 -7.31
N GLN A 678 41.54 -1.93 -6.38
CA GLN A 678 42.78 -1.33 -5.88
C GLN A 678 43.67 -2.34 -5.13
N GLU A 679 43.07 -3.22 -4.33
CA GLU A 679 43.82 -4.31 -3.66
C GLU A 679 44.38 -5.31 -4.66
N GLN A 680 43.61 -5.68 -5.69
CA GLN A 680 44.11 -6.55 -6.77
C GLN A 680 45.25 -5.89 -7.56
N ALA A 681 45.14 -4.61 -7.88
CA ALA A 681 46.20 -3.87 -8.57
C ALA A 681 47.50 -3.87 -7.76
N LYS A 682 47.45 -3.57 -6.46
CA LYS A 682 48.62 -3.62 -5.57
C LYS A 682 49.23 -5.01 -5.49
N TYR A 683 48.41 -6.05 -5.38
CA TYR A 683 48.90 -7.43 -5.36
C TYR A 683 49.67 -7.78 -6.65
N TRP A 684 49.14 -7.38 -7.80
CA TRP A 684 49.81 -7.61 -9.08
C TRP A 684 51.08 -6.78 -9.24
N ASP A 685 51.11 -5.53 -8.77
CA ASP A 685 52.32 -4.71 -8.75
C ASP A 685 53.43 -5.36 -7.89
N GLU A 686 53.09 -5.87 -6.70
CA GLU A 686 54.03 -6.63 -5.85
C GLU A 686 54.53 -7.89 -6.55
N VAL A 687 53.63 -8.63 -7.21
CA VAL A 687 53.99 -9.83 -7.98
C VAL A 687 54.91 -9.48 -9.16
N PHE A 688 54.62 -8.40 -9.90
CA PHE A 688 55.45 -7.95 -11.01
C PHE A 688 56.81 -7.45 -10.53
N GLU A 689 56.89 -6.77 -9.39
CA GLU A 689 58.16 -6.34 -8.80
C GLU A 689 59.01 -7.57 -8.40
N VAL A 690 58.39 -8.58 -7.78
CA VAL A 690 59.06 -9.85 -7.46
C VAL A 690 59.48 -10.60 -8.73
N MET A 691 58.64 -10.62 -9.77
CA MET A 691 58.96 -11.24 -11.05
C MET A 691 60.07 -10.51 -11.80
N ASP A 692 60.11 -9.18 -11.78
CA ASP A 692 61.16 -8.38 -12.42
C ASP A 692 62.50 -8.54 -11.68
N VAL A 693 62.46 -8.60 -10.34
CA VAL A 693 63.64 -8.94 -9.52
C VAL A 693 64.12 -10.37 -9.81
N ALA A 694 63.21 -11.35 -9.89
CA ALA A 694 63.53 -12.73 -10.24
C ALA A 694 64.10 -12.84 -11.66
N TRP A 695 63.52 -12.13 -12.62
CA TRP A 695 63.95 -12.07 -14.01
C TRP A 695 65.35 -11.44 -14.14
N LYS A 696 65.58 -10.28 -13.48
CA LYS A 696 66.91 -9.62 -13.43
C LYS A 696 67.97 -10.47 -12.74
N ARG A 697 67.57 -11.30 -11.77
CA ARG A 697 68.47 -12.25 -11.10
C ARG A 697 68.81 -13.44 -12.01
N GLN A 698 67.83 -13.92 -12.77
CA GLN A 698 68.01 -15.00 -13.73
C GLN A 698 68.85 -14.56 -14.96
N SER A 699 68.66 -13.34 -15.46
CA SER A 699 69.50 -12.78 -16.53
C SER A 699 70.94 -12.53 -16.08
N ARG A 700 71.17 -12.02 -14.86
CA ARG A 700 72.52 -11.92 -14.28
C ARG A 700 73.20 -13.28 -14.09
N SER A 701 72.45 -14.32 -13.72
CA SER A 701 73.01 -15.68 -13.61
C SER A 701 73.38 -16.29 -14.97
N LEU A 702 72.71 -15.87 -16.05
CA LEU A 702 73.06 -16.26 -17.43
C LEU A 702 74.29 -15.50 -17.93
N ASP A 703 74.48 -14.23 -17.54
CA ASP A 703 75.68 -13.44 -17.85
C ASP A 703 76.92 -13.88 -17.07
N GLU A 704 76.78 -14.33 -15.81
CA GLU A 704 77.90 -14.85 -15.00
C GLU A 704 78.40 -16.25 -15.44
N LEU A 705 77.64 -16.96 -16.28
CA LEU A 705 78.02 -18.25 -16.87
C LEU A 705 78.59 -18.14 -18.29
N GLY A 706 78.74 -16.93 -18.86
CA GLY A 706 79.16 -16.71 -20.25
C GLY A 706 80.51 -16.00 -20.42
N GLY A 707 81.61 -16.76 -20.37
CA GLY A 707 82.88 -16.37 -21.01
C GLY A 707 82.90 -16.76 -22.51
N PRO A 708 83.70 -16.10 -23.37
CA PRO A 708 83.44 -16.04 -24.81
C PRO A 708 83.86 -17.32 -25.53
N ALA A 709 82.89 -18.06 -26.07
CA ALA A 709 83.15 -19.04 -27.12
C ALA A 709 81.91 -19.27 -27.99
N GLY A 710 82.13 -19.20 -29.30
CA GLY A 710 81.18 -19.24 -30.41
C GLY A 710 80.06 -20.29 -30.39
N GLY A 711 79.01 -19.98 -31.15
CA GLY A 711 78.05 -20.97 -31.61
C GLY A 711 76.75 -20.33 -32.09
N ARG A 712 76.60 -20.22 -33.42
CA ARG A 712 75.28 -20.17 -34.08
C ARG A 712 74.40 -21.31 -33.54
N GLU A 713 73.08 -21.06 -33.56
CA GLU A 713 71.96 -22.00 -33.35
C GLU A 713 71.22 -21.83 -32.01
N SER A 714 70.29 -20.87 -31.98
CA SER A 714 69.02 -20.97 -31.24
C SER A 714 68.12 -19.76 -31.57
N ALA A 715 67.67 -19.69 -32.81
CA ALA A 715 66.56 -18.84 -33.23
C ALA A 715 65.72 -19.63 -34.24
N SER A 716 64.85 -20.51 -33.75
CA SER A 716 63.93 -21.27 -34.62
C SER A 716 62.66 -21.81 -33.95
N TRP A 717 62.20 -21.26 -32.82
CA TRP A 717 61.02 -21.81 -32.13
C TRP A 717 59.93 -20.81 -31.69
N LEU A 718 59.92 -19.57 -32.19
CA LEU A 718 58.81 -18.64 -31.95
C LEU A 718 58.49 -17.78 -33.18
N GLU A 719 58.39 -18.40 -34.35
CA GLU A 719 57.91 -17.72 -35.56
C GLU A 719 57.07 -18.68 -36.40
N GLN A 720 55.93 -19.09 -35.83
CA GLN A 720 54.79 -19.65 -36.57
C GLN A 720 53.57 -19.60 -35.66
N ASP A 721 52.87 -18.46 -35.69
CA ASP A 721 51.41 -18.39 -35.92
C ASP A 721 50.88 -16.98 -35.62
N GLY A 722 50.16 -16.41 -36.60
CA GLY A 722 49.01 -15.54 -36.33
C GLY A 722 49.23 -14.03 -36.38
N GLU A 723 48.79 -13.46 -37.50
CA GLU A 723 48.70 -12.04 -37.85
C GLU A 723 48.12 -11.08 -36.79
N GLY A 724 48.69 -9.86 -36.77
CA GLY A 724 47.93 -8.62 -36.58
C GLY A 724 48.03 -7.93 -35.23
N GLU A 725 49.01 -7.05 -35.04
CA GLU A 725 48.78 -5.64 -34.71
C GLU A 725 50.09 -4.84 -34.62
N LYS A 726 50.10 -3.69 -35.30
CA LYS A 726 51.23 -2.76 -35.35
C LYS A 726 51.28 -1.94 -34.06
N GLY A 727 52.37 -2.13 -33.32
CA GLY A 727 53.22 -1.05 -32.81
C GLY A 727 52.74 -0.29 -31.56
N ARG A 728 53.39 -0.56 -30.43
CA ARG A 728 53.94 0.47 -29.51
C ARG A 728 55.21 -0.07 -28.83
N PRO A 729 56.27 0.76 -28.66
CA PRO A 729 57.42 0.39 -27.86
C PRO A 729 57.14 0.63 -26.38
N PHE A 730 57.50 -0.34 -25.53
CA PHE A 730 57.59 -0.17 -24.08
C PHE A 730 58.81 0.67 -23.75
N THR A 731 58.60 1.83 -23.14
CA THR A 731 59.64 2.55 -22.36
C THR A 731 59.05 2.93 -21.01
N ARG A 732 59.89 2.68 -19.99
CA ARG A 732 59.72 2.80 -18.53
C ARG A 732 58.64 3.73 -17.99
#